data_AF-A0A1X7IU27-F1
#
_entry.id   AF-A0A1X7IU27-F1
#
_cell.length_a   1.000
_cell.length_b   1.000
_cell.length_c   1.000
_cell.angle_alpha   90.00
_cell.angle_beta   90.00
_cell.angle_gamma   90.00
#
_symmetry.space_group_name_H-M   'P 1'
#
loop_
_entity.id
_entity.type
_entity.pdbx_description
1 polymer ?
#
loop_
_entity_poly.entity_id
_entity_poly.type
_entity_poly.pdbx_seq_one_letter_code
_entity_poly.pdbx_strand_id
1 'polypeptide(L)'
;MIEEKLNPILVANLKALDERQPLFAQKVRDYMKNAKDRFSINARETPRGTWWSGLYEQPFFEPNSCLDATPEGTKPVLIMAGLGSPRYLTGILNNSKKRQTIVLLEPNMRMMMFALESIPFFVEGHPSNVYFMLGSEQTLIDELISQAYANRGTFVGGVLDVHSHPGEVEQASETFNASLRFYVQRIRYRMQTLGDSAEDTLLGVRQMAMAAPWIMFRERLEPLKNAFKGYHGVVLSAGPSLDKNIHLLKGMEDKLVIVAADTLLNKLSEMGIRPHFVCALERGEPTYTKYFRPMYDREDPSLKDIVLVVQSVCYPQIAGRWPGKLCVVGKESINLDREVIAGALGGSVLPSGSSVAHMAMGILSFLGVDRIALVGQDLAFGPGKVTHAGGTPWIEEKSGAELEQPISIPGALGGMVDSIVPWKLFVDTFEEMIPKISCSVWDCTEGGALIRGTEIRPLSEYLAGIDISVDNSFDRVNSGVGFAPKDRDIAEVEKKLNSIEGMFKESLDFIEEGKTLMDDLEEAIEATGEFPHQMASRMTNLLCDLSKKNPFLGYVGQSYVAILIADQSRLSLSDEDERSTWFKVHREFFQAHGIAATVFLDWIRYMRASSTLSDFFNSSNIQFPPDEEAIQAQLEPLLKKEQEEGLTIVESVMVDFLLSRVDPVSAKWSPWVLWAIGRHLHQEGRYVEASFSYQAAIEGFEGSQMGLDAATALLKDRARSLMGRDLCWIGNPQAALESLANAYSYTPEDPEIVYMLERLLERRKVDTEDMLIKQTDPDNIKYFQAMVSALEKELERLNSDTDRADVIERYLVKILQEKSSSPIDGDPIKEVGEGD
;
A
#
# COMPACT_ATOMS: atom_id res chain seq x y z
N MET A 1 -29.41 38.73 -4.32
CA MET A 1 -29.58 39.96 -5.14
C MET A 1 -28.63 40.09 -6.33
N ILE A 2 -27.67 39.17 -6.58
CA ILE A 2 -26.84 39.17 -7.80
C ILE A 2 -27.36 38.17 -8.86
N GLU A 3 -28.18 37.19 -8.47
CA GLU A 3 -28.62 36.10 -9.36
C GLU A 3 -29.67 36.50 -10.43
N GLU A 4 -30.50 37.53 -10.19
CA GLU A 4 -31.58 37.91 -11.13
C GLU A 4 -31.11 38.55 -12.45
N LYS A 5 -29.81 38.80 -12.64
CA LYS A 5 -29.21 39.32 -13.89
C LYS A 5 -28.18 38.38 -14.53
N LEU A 6 -28.02 37.18 -14.01
CA LEU A 6 -27.06 36.20 -14.53
C LEU A 6 -27.68 35.41 -15.70
N ASN A 7 -26.82 35.00 -16.63
CA ASN A 7 -27.21 34.14 -17.74
C ASN A 7 -27.83 32.83 -17.16
N PRO A 8 -29.08 32.46 -17.53
CA PRO A 8 -29.74 31.27 -16.98
C PRO A 8 -28.95 29.97 -17.18
N ILE A 9 -28.21 29.85 -18.29
CA ILE A 9 -27.35 28.68 -18.58
C ILE A 9 -26.22 28.60 -17.56
N LEU A 10 -25.55 29.73 -17.31
CA LEU A 10 -24.46 29.81 -16.33
C LEU A 10 -24.96 29.48 -14.92
N VAL A 11 -26.14 29.97 -14.53
CA VAL A 11 -26.72 29.67 -13.21
C VAL A 11 -27.00 28.16 -13.08
N ALA A 12 -27.58 27.53 -14.10
CA ALA A 12 -27.82 26.09 -14.12
C ALA A 12 -26.50 25.29 -14.03
N ASN A 13 -25.49 25.68 -14.80
CA ASN A 13 -24.17 25.05 -14.76
C ASN A 13 -23.50 25.18 -13.39
N LEU A 14 -23.50 26.38 -12.79
CA LEU A 14 -22.91 26.61 -11.47
C LEU A 14 -23.61 25.81 -10.37
N LYS A 15 -24.93 25.67 -10.44
CA LYS A 15 -25.69 24.85 -9.49
C LYS A 15 -25.27 23.39 -9.54
N ALA A 16 -25.08 22.84 -10.74
CA ALA A 16 -24.59 21.46 -10.90
C ALA A 16 -23.11 21.31 -10.47
N LEU A 17 -22.29 22.34 -10.72
CA LEU A 17 -20.89 22.35 -10.32
C LEU A 17 -20.69 22.45 -8.80
N ASP A 18 -21.63 23.02 -8.04
CA ASP A 18 -21.54 23.03 -6.57
C ASP A 18 -21.45 21.63 -5.97
N GLU A 19 -22.09 20.65 -6.61
CA GLU A 19 -22.03 19.25 -6.20
C GLU A 19 -20.86 18.50 -6.85
N ARG A 20 -20.51 18.85 -8.09
CA ARG A 20 -19.54 18.09 -8.90
C ARG A 20 -18.10 18.57 -8.78
N GLN A 21 -17.85 19.87 -8.71
CA GLN A 21 -16.54 20.52 -8.59
C GLN A 21 -16.67 21.87 -7.84
N PRO A 22 -16.94 21.85 -6.51
CA PRO A 22 -17.20 23.05 -5.72
C PRO A 22 -16.06 24.07 -5.71
N LEU A 23 -14.79 23.66 -5.69
CA LEU A 23 -13.64 24.56 -5.73
C LEU A 23 -13.54 25.25 -7.09
N PHE A 24 -13.77 24.53 -8.19
CA PHE A 24 -13.87 25.11 -9.52
C PHE A 24 -15.04 26.10 -9.61
N ALA A 25 -16.23 25.74 -9.11
CA ALA A 25 -17.39 26.63 -9.08
C ALA A 25 -17.08 27.93 -8.31
N GLN A 26 -16.38 27.80 -7.17
CA GLN A 26 -15.93 28.93 -6.37
C GLN A 26 -14.95 29.82 -7.15
N LYS A 27 -13.97 29.22 -7.87
CA LYS A 27 -13.03 29.94 -8.73
C LYS A 27 -13.75 30.76 -9.81
N VAL A 28 -14.76 30.18 -10.43
CA VAL A 28 -15.60 30.86 -11.43
C VAL A 28 -16.34 32.05 -10.80
N ARG A 29 -16.97 31.87 -9.63
CA ARG A 29 -17.66 32.96 -8.93
C ARG A 29 -16.71 34.08 -8.51
N ASP A 30 -15.50 33.75 -8.08
CA ASP A 30 -14.51 34.76 -7.68
C ASP A 30 -13.97 35.53 -8.87
N TYR A 31 -13.82 34.89 -10.03
CA TYR A 31 -13.56 35.60 -11.27
C TYR A 31 -14.69 36.59 -11.61
N MET A 32 -15.96 36.17 -11.50
CA MET A 32 -17.11 37.03 -11.77
C MET A 32 -17.21 38.25 -10.85
N LYS A 33 -16.85 38.11 -9.57
CA LYS A 33 -16.83 39.25 -8.62
C LYS A 33 -15.75 40.28 -8.95
N ASN A 34 -14.61 39.82 -9.45
CA ASN A 34 -13.42 40.64 -9.67
C ASN A 34 -13.32 41.21 -11.10
N ALA A 35 -14.02 40.62 -12.07
CA ALA A 35 -14.05 41.09 -13.44
C ALA A 35 -14.83 42.41 -13.56
N LYS A 36 -14.11 43.53 -13.71
CA LYS A 36 -14.69 44.87 -13.86
C LYS A 36 -15.43 45.08 -15.19
N ASP A 37 -15.05 44.33 -16.23
CA ASP A 37 -15.67 44.34 -17.56
C ASP A 37 -15.97 42.91 -18.01
N ARG A 38 -17.18 42.66 -18.54
CA ARG A 38 -17.44 41.44 -19.33
C ARG A 38 -16.60 41.54 -20.62
N PHE A 39 -15.85 40.49 -20.93
CA PHE A 39 -15.02 40.42 -22.13
C PHE A 39 -15.88 40.57 -23.39
N SER A 40 -15.42 41.36 -24.37
CA SER A 40 -16.10 41.51 -25.66
C SER A 40 -15.61 40.47 -26.65
N ILE A 41 -16.50 39.62 -27.15
CA ILE A 41 -16.15 38.56 -28.11
C ILE A 41 -16.47 39.05 -29.51
N ASN A 42 -15.50 38.95 -30.43
CA ASN A 42 -15.74 39.22 -31.85
C ASN A 42 -15.41 37.97 -32.67
N ALA A 43 -16.37 37.53 -33.48
CA ALA A 43 -16.23 36.46 -34.44
C ALA A 43 -16.22 37.04 -35.86
N ARG A 44 -15.19 36.71 -36.63
CA ARG A 44 -15.07 37.08 -38.06
C ARG A 44 -15.04 35.83 -38.91
N GLU A 45 -16.15 35.54 -39.57
CA GLU A 45 -16.28 34.39 -40.47
C GLU A 45 -15.48 34.56 -41.76
N THR A 46 -14.96 33.44 -42.26
CA THR A 46 -14.27 33.31 -43.56
C THR A 46 -14.73 32.01 -44.24
N PRO A 47 -14.49 31.83 -45.56
CA PRO A 47 -14.86 30.58 -46.24
C PRO A 47 -14.22 29.31 -45.64
N ARG A 48 -13.10 29.44 -44.92
CA ARG A 48 -12.36 28.30 -44.34
C ARG A 48 -12.64 28.06 -42.85
N GLY A 49 -13.34 28.99 -42.18
CA GLY A 49 -13.49 28.96 -40.72
C GLY A 49 -13.68 30.35 -40.11
N THR A 50 -13.61 30.45 -38.80
CA THR A 50 -13.92 31.68 -38.04
C THR A 50 -12.72 32.14 -37.22
N TRP A 51 -12.41 33.44 -37.29
CA TRP A 51 -11.45 34.08 -36.38
C TRP A 51 -12.17 34.58 -35.12
N TRP A 52 -11.70 34.14 -33.96
CA TRP A 52 -12.22 34.53 -32.65
C TRP A 52 -11.24 35.47 -31.94
N SER A 53 -11.72 36.60 -31.44
CA SER A 53 -10.90 37.61 -30.73
C SER A 53 -11.59 38.15 -29.48
N GLY A 54 -10.79 38.64 -28.53
CA GLY A 54 -11.26 39.19 -27.25
C GLY A 54 -11.33 38.19 -26.08
N LEU A 55 -11.10 36.90 -26.36
CA LEU A 55 -11.00 35.83 -25.36
C LEU A 55 -9.55 35.62 -24.89
N TYR A 56 -8.63 35.50 -25.84
CA TYR A 56 -7.18 35.46 -25.62
C TYR A 56 -6.52 36.78 -26.00
N GLU A 57 -5.23 36.94 -25.64
CA GLU A 57 -4.42 38.08 -26.08
C GLU A 57 -4.27 38.14 -27.60
N GLN A 58 -4.02 36.99 -28.24
CA GLN A 58 -4.04 36.84 -29.69
C GLN A 58 -5.33 36.15 -30.14
N PRO A 59 -5.87 36.47 -31.32
CA PRO A 59 -7.01 35.73 -31.86
C PRO A 59 -6.61 34.33 -32.32
N PHE A 60 -7.54 33.37 -32.24
CA PHE A 60 -7.35 32.02 -32.79
C PHE A 60 -8.30 31.78 -33.98
N PHE A 61 -7.91 30.86 -34.86
CA PHE A 61 -8.71 30.45 -36.01
C PHE A 61 -9.35 29.08 -35.76
N GLU A 62 -10.65 28.97 -36.01
CA GLU A 62 -11.43 27.73 -35.91
C GLU A 62 -11.81 27.27 -37.32
N PRO A 63 -11.15 26.24 -37.88
CA PRO A 63 -11.45 25.74 -39.22
C PRO A 63 -12.84 25.08 -39.31
N ASN A 64 -13.55 25.29 -40.42
CA ASN A 64 -14.84 24.62 -40.64
C ASN A 64 -14.73 23.08 -40.62
N SER A 65 -13.56 22.54 -40.97
CA SER A 65 -13.29 21.09 -40.98
C SER A 65 -13.27 20.44 -39.60
N CYS A 66 -13.13 21.20 -38.51
CA CYS A 66 -13.10 20.63 -37.16
C CYS A 66 -14.48 20.60 -36.47
N LEU A 67 -15.49 21.28 -37.02
CA LEU A 67 -16.82 21.40 -36.40
C LEU A 67 -17.57 20.06 -36.32
N ASP A 68 -17.31 19.16 -37.27
CA ASP A 68 -17.90 17.81 -37.34
C ASP A 68 -16.88 16.70 -37.01
N ALA A 69 -15.76 17.06 -36.38
CA ALA A 69 -14.73 16.09 -36.02
C ALA A 69 -15.28 15.06 -35.02
N THR A 70 -14.82 13.82 -35.13
CA THR A 70 -15.06 12.78 -34.14
C THR A 70 -13.73 12.51 -33.45
N PRO A 71 -13.63 12.67 -32.12
CA PRO A 71 -12.40 12.36 -31.40
C PRO A 71 -11.96 10.92 -31.65
N GLU A 72 -10.69 10.75 -32.02
CA GLU A 72 -10.10 9.44 -32.25
C GLU A 72 -9.97 8.63 -30.95
N GLY A 73 -10.00 7.30 -31.08
CA GLY A 73 -9.84 6.36 -29.97
C GLY A 73 -11.14 5.99 -29.25
N THR A 74 -11.04 5.01 -28.35
CA THR A 74 -12.18 4.36 -27.67
C THR A 74 -12.03 4.35 -26.15
N LYS A 75 -10.99 4.99 -25.60
CA LYS A 75 -10.70 4.96 -24.16
C LYS A 75 -11.81 5.62 -23.32
N PRO A 76 -11.99 5.21 -22.05
CA PRO A 76 -13.10 5.68 -21.21
C PRO A 76 -13.04 7.18 -20.88
N VAL A 77 -11.83 7.76 -20.83
CA VAL A 77 -11.62 9.19 -20.57
C VAL A 77 -11.20 9.91 -21.85
N LEU A 78 -11.87 11.03 -22.15
CA LEU A 78 -11.47 11.96 -23.21
C LEU A 78 -11.11 13.31 -22.58
N ILE A 79 -9.87 13.77 -22.77
CA ILE A 79 -9.48 15.14 -22.44
C ILE A 79 -9.59 16.00 -23.70
N MET A 80 -10.35 17.08 -23.62
CA MET A 80 -10.42 18.08 -24.68
C MET A 80 -9.55 19.28 -24.32
N ALA A 81 -8.44 19.44 -25.05
CA ALA A 81 -7.55 20.57 -24.90
C ALA A 81 -8.01 21.72 -25.82
N GLY A 82 -8.60 22.76 -25.22
CA GLY A 82 -9.23 23.87 -25.91
C GLY A 82 -10.71 23.59 -26.19
N LEU A 83 -11.55 24.57 -25.87
CA LEU A 83 -13.02 24.42 -25.92
C LEU A 83 -13.62 24.78 -27.27
N GLY A 84 -12.96 25.64 -28.04
CA GLY A 84 -13.45 26.20 -29.29
C GLY A 84 -14.72 27.03 -29.10
N SER A 85 -15.43 27.24 -30.21
CA SER A 85 -16.76 27.83 -30.19
C SER A 85 -17.80 26.89 -29.58
N PRO A 86 -18.97 27.40 -29.14
CA PRO A 86 -20.08 26.56 -28.70
C PRO A 86 -20.53 25.53 -29.73
N ARG A 87 -20.40 25.86 -31.03
CA ARG A 87 -20.72 24.95 -32.13
C ARG A 87 -19.74 23.78 -32.20
N TYR A 88 -18.44 24.06 -32.16
CA TYR A 88 -17.41 23.03 -32.12
C TYR A 88 -17.59 22.12 -30.90
N LEU A 89 -17.66 22.70 -29.70
CA LEU A 89 -17.78 21.96 -28.45
C LEU A 89 -19.01 21.05 -28.42
N THR A 90 -20.16 21.58 -28.85
CA THR A 90 -21.40 20.80 -28.92
C THR A 90 -21.29 19.65 -29.93
N GLY A 91 -20.62 19.86 -31.07
CA GLY A 91 -20.34 18.81 -32.06
C GLY A 91 -19.52 17.68 -31.45
N ILE A 92 -18.41 18.02 -30.78
CA ILE A 92 -17.53 17.03 -30.16
C ILE A 92 -18.23 16.28 -29.02
N LEU A 93 -18.95 16.96 -28.13
CA LEU A 93 -19.70 16.32 -27.04
C LEU A 93 -20.73 15.34 -27.59
N ASN A 94 -21.44 15.70 -28.66
CA ASN A 94 -22.40 14.82 -29.30
C ASN A 94 -21.76 13.58 -29.95
N ASN A 95 -20.56 13.72 -30.50
CA ASN A 95 -19.80 12.63 -31.12
C ASN A 95 -19.05 11.78 -30.07
N SER A 96 -19.02 12.20 -28.81
CA SER A 96 -18.27 11.55 -27.72
C SER A 96 -19.14 10.79 -26.72
N LYS A 97 -20.42 10.55 -27.04
CA LYS A 97 -21.41 9.91 -26.15
C LYS A 97 -21.03 8.52 -25.63
N LYS A 98 -20.07 7.85 -26.28
CA LYS A 98 -19.54 6.54 -25.84
C LYS A 98 -18.47 6.65 -24.76
N ARG A 99 -17.92 7.84 -24.51
CA ARG A 99 -16.93 8.09 -23.46
C ARG A 99 -17.64 8.09 -22.11
N GLN A 100 -17.04 7.52 -21.07
CA GLN A 100 -17.61 7.58 -19.73
C GLN A 100 -17.37 8.95 -19.07
N THR A 101 -16.17 9.51 -19.28
CA THR A 101 -15.74 10.79 -18.70
C THR A 101 -15.14 11.70 -19.76
N ILE A 102 -15.56 12.96 -19.77
CA ILE A 102 -15.01 14.03 -20.62
C ILE A 102 -14.45 15.12 -19.72
N VAL A 103 -13.16 15.44 -19.87
CA VAL A 103 -12.48 16.50 -19.15
C VAL A 103 -12.21 17.65 -20.11
N LEU A 104 -12.74 18.82 -19.77
CA LEU A 104 -12.62 20.05 -20.55
C LEU A 104 -11.44 20.88 -20.02
N LEU A 105 -10.29 20.77 -20.69
CA LEU A 105 -9.07 21.51 -20.36
C LEU A 105 -9.06 22.85 -21.08
N GLU A 106 -9.11 23.92 -20.29
CA GLU A 106 -9.06 25.30 -20.77
C GLU A 106 -8.30 26.18 -19.78
N PRO A 107 -7.03 26.55 -20.06
CA PRO A 107 -6.24 27.42 -19.19
C PRO A 107 -6.76 28.86 -19.07
N ASN A 108 -7.53 29.36 -20.05
CA ASN A 108 -8.02 30.73 -20.07
C ASN A 108 -9.44 30.84 -19.48
N MET A 109 -9.55 31.51 -18.33
CA MET A 109 -10.83 31.72 -17.64
C MET A 109 -11.89 32.45 -18.50
N ARG A 110 -11.52 33.32 -19.44
CA ARG A 110 -12.50 33.97 -20.34
C ARG A 110 -13.12 32.98 -21.30
N MET A 111 -12.32 32.07 -21.86
CA MET A 111 -12.81 31.00 -22.72
C MET A 111 -13.70 30.03 -21.94
N MET A 112 -13.27 29.66 -20.73
CA MET A 112 -14.07 28.84 -19.82
C MET A 112 -15.43 29.48 -19.52
N MET A 113 -15.44 30.78 -19.18
CA MET A 113 -16.68 31.54 -18.93
C MET A 113 -17.57 31.60 -20.17
N PHE A 114 -17.01 31.83 -21.35
CA PHE A 114 -17.77 31.85 -22.59
C PHE A 114 -18.49 30.52 -22.85
N ALA A 115 -17.82 29.39 -22.61
CA ALA A 115 -18.42 28.08 -22.73
C ALA A 115 -19.53 27.85 -21.69
N LEU A 116 -19.28 28.16 -20.41
CA LEU A 116 -20.25 28.00 -19.32
C LEU A 116 -21.50 28.89 -19.47
N GLU A 117 -21.39 30.03 -20.15
CA GLU A 117 -22.53 30.91 -20.47
C GLU A 117 -23.29 30.46 -21.72
N SER A 118 -22.68 29.66 -22.59
CA SER A 118 -23.23 29.33 -23.91
C SER A 118 -23.80 27.91 -24.01
N ILE A 119 -23.30 26.97 -23.21
CA ILE A 119 -23.62 25.55 -23.31
C ILE A 119 -24.20 25.04 -21.99
N PRO A 120 -25.38 24.40 -21.99
CA PRO A 120 -25.87 23.68 -20.83
C PRO A 120 -25.13 22.33 -20.75
N PHE A 121 -24.13 22.21 -19.88
CA PHE A 121 -23.29 21.01 -19.80
C PHE A 121 -23.97 19.84 -19.07
N PHE A 122 -24.93 20.14 -18.21
CA PHE A 122 -25.55 19.16 -17.31
C PHE A 122 -27.02 18.93 -17.66
N VAL A 123 -27.29 18.66 -18.93
CA VAL A 123 -28.63 18.27 -19.39
C VAL A 123 -28.90 16.82 -19.01
N GLU A 124 -30.09 16.56 -18.47
CA GLU A 124 -30.54 15.23 -18.08
C GLU A 124 -30.49 14.26 -19.27
N GLY A 125 -29.90 13.07 -19.06
CA GLY A 125 -29.77 12.04 -20.09
C GLY A 125 -28.50 12.09 -20.94
N HIS A 126 -27.54 12.99 -20.70
CA HIS A 126 -26.22 12.90 -21.32
C HIS A 126 -25.44 11.69 -20.77
N PRO A 127 -24.93 10.77 -21.60
CA PRO A 127 -24.34 9.51 -21.14
C PRO A 127 -22.96 9.66 -20.48
N SER A 128 -22.20 10.71 -20.83
CA SER A 128 -20.85 10.97 -20.29
C SER A 128 -20.89 11.96 -19.12
N ASN A 129 -20.03 11.74 -18.13
CA ASN A 129 -19.78 12.72 -17.06
C ASN A 129 -18.79 13.79 -17.55
N VAL A 130 -19.17 15.06 -17.42
CA VAL A 130 -18.34 16.21 -17.83
C VAL A 130 -17.70 16.86 -16.62
N TYR A 131 -16.39 17.10 -16.69
CA TYR A 131 -15.62 17.83 -15.68
C TYR A 131 -14.71 18.88 -16.34
N PHE A 132 -14.27 19.86 -15.58
CA PHE A 132 -13.51 21.01 -16.02
C PHE A 132 -12.11 21.05 -15.40
N MET A 133 -11.13 21.45 -16.19
CA MET A 133 -9.74 21.58 -15.80
C MET A 133 -9.22 22.97 -16.22
N LEU A 134 -8.94 23.82 -15.23
CA LEU A 134 -8.44 25.18 -15.43
C LEU A 134 -6.91 25.22 -15.34
N GLY A 135 -6.24 24.96 -16.47
CA GLY A 135 -4.78 25.01 -16.54
C GLY A 135 -4.10 24.00 -15.61
N SER A 136 -3.03 24.42 -14.93
CA SER A 136 -2.21 23.59 -14.04
C SER A 136 -2.38 23.92 -12.55
N GLU A 137 -3.56 24.38 -12.13
CA GLU A 137 -3.85 24.65 -10.71
C GLU A 137 -4.07 23.34 -9.93
N GLN A 138 -3.15 23.03 -9.00
CA GLN A 138 -3.11 21.74 -8.28
C GLN A 138 -4.41 21.41 -7.55
N THR A 139 -4.97 22.35 -6.79
CA THR A 139 -6.19 22.14 -6.00
C THR A 139 -7.39 21.78 -6.87
N LEU A 140 -7.52 22.40 -8.06
CA LEU A 140 -8.60 22.13 -9.00
C LEU A 140 -8.43 20.79 -9.71
N ILE A 141 -7.18 20.41 -10.04
CA ILE A 141 -6.89 19.10 -10.63
C ILE A 141 -7.11 17.98 -9.61
N ASP A 142 -6.73 18.19 -8.35
CA ASP A 142 -6.99 17.23 -7.28
C ASP A 142 -8.49 17.04 -7.06
N GLU A 143 -9.27 18.14 -7.05
CA GLU A 143 -10.73 18.06 -7.01
C GLU A 143 -11.28 17.28 -8.20
N LEU A 144 -10.86 17.61 -9.43
CA LEU A 144 -11.24 16.90 -10.63
C LEU A 144 -10.99 15.39 -10.48
N ILE A 145 -9.79 15.00 -10.08
CA ILE A 145 -9.39 13.60 -9.96
C ILE A 145 -10.25 12.89 -8.90
N SER A 146 -10.43 13.51 -7.73
CA SER A 146 -11.25 12.94 -6.67
C SER A 146 -12.71 12.76 -7.10
N GLN A 147 -13.30 13.75 -7.75
CA GLN A 147 -14.71 13.73 -8.15
C GLN A 147 -14.97 12.85 -9.38
N ALA A 148 -14.01 12.78 -10.30
CA ALA A 148 -14.12 11.96 -11.50
C ALA A 148 -13.84 10.47 -11.22
N TYR A 149 -12.82 10.18 -10.41
CA TYR A 149 -12.22 8.85 -10.36
C TYR A 149 -12.23 8.16 -9.00
N ALA A 150 -12.36 8.85 -7.86
CA ALA A 150 -12.20 8.20 -6.54
C ALA A 150 -13.14 7.00 -6.33
N ASN A 151 -14.40 7.13 -6.75
CA ASN A 151 -15.42 6.07 -6.65
C ASN A 151 -15.45 5.13 -7.87
N ARG A 152 -14.60 5.37 -8.86
CA ARG A 152 -14.54 4.65 -10.15
C ARG A 152 -13.16 4.04 -10.40
N GLY A 153 -12.26 4.05 -9.42
CA GLY A 153 -10.86 3.65 -9.59
C GLY A 153 -9.99 4.73 -10.22
N THR A 154 -8.97 5.18 -9.50
CA THR A 154 -8.07 6.28 -9.92
C THR A 154 -7.31 5.96 -11.21
N PHE A 155 -6.99 4.69 -11.43
CA PHE A 155 -6.30 4.19 -12.62
C PHE A 155 -7.03 4.50 -13.93
N VAL A 156 -8.37 4.65 -13.89
CA VAL A 156 -9.17 5.05 -15.08
C VAL A 156 -8.73 6.40 -15.61
N GLY A 157 -8.33 7.32 -14.74
CA GLY A 157 -7.81 8.63 -15.13
C GLY A 157 -6.52 8.57 -15.96
N GLY A 158 -5.81 7.42 -15.95
CA GLY A 158 -4.65 7.14 -16.80
C GLY A 158 -4.99 6.51 -18.16
N VAL A 159 -6.20 5.99 -18.35
CA VAL A 159 -6.67 5.38 -19.61
C VAL A 159 -7.44 6.43 -20.42
N LEU A 160 -6.69 7.34 -21.04
CA LEU A 160 -7.25 8.53 -21.68
C LEU A 160 -6.81 8.73 -23.13
N ASP A 161 -7.68 9.35 -23.91
CA ASP A 161 -7.35 9.99 -25.20
C ASP A 161 -7.39 11.51 -25.07
N VAL A 162 -6.61 12.21 -25.89
CA VAL A 162 -6.58 13.68 -25.93
C VAL A 162 -7.03 14.14 -27.31
N HIS A 163 -8.04 15.01 -27.35
CA HIS A 163 -8.45 15.73 -28.55
C HIS A 163 -8.13 17.21 -28.40
N SER A 164 -7.44 17.78 -29.38
CA SER A 164 -6.95 19.17 -29.31
C SER A 164 -7.68 20.06 -30.31
N HIS A 165 -8.21 21.19 -29.84
CA HIS A 165 -8.72 22.21 -30.73
C HIS A 165 -7.55 22.83 -31.52
N PRO A 166 -7.57 22.81 -32.86
CA PRO A 166 -6.40 23.15 -33.68
C PRO A 166 -5.92 24.60 -33.48
N GLY A 167 -6.83 25.58 -33.43
CA GLY A 167 -6.45 26.99 -33.31
C GLY A 167 -5.92 27.41 -31.92
N GLU A 168 -6.68 27.10 -30.86
CA GLU A 168 -6.27 27.42 -29.49
C GLU A 168 -4.98 26.74 -29.05
N VAL A 169 -4.82 25.44 -29.36
CA VAL A 169 -3.61 24.71 -28.98
C VAL A 169 -2.41 25.16 -29.81
N GLU A 170 -2.57 25.55 -31.07
CA GLU A 170 -1.49 26.20 -31.84
C GLU A 170 -1.02 27.49 -31.16
N GLN A 171 -1.96 28.32 -30.68
CA GLN A 171 -1.65 29.59 -30.03
C GLN A 171 -0.96 29.43 -28.67
N ALA A 172 -1.39 28.46 -27.86
CA ALA A 172 -0.97 28.32 -26.46
C ALA A 172 -0.40 26.93 -26.13
N SER A 173 0.28 26.30 -27.10
CA SER A 173 0.72 24.90 -27.03
C SER A 173 1.46 24.55 -25.74
N GLU A 174 2.41 25.38 -25.32
CA GLU A 174 3.19 25.11 -24.09
C GLU A 174 2.31 25.11 -22.83
N THR A 175 1.30 25.97 -22.77
CA THR A 175 0.39 26.05 -21.60
C THR A 175 -0.52 24.82 -21.53
N PHE A 176 -1.08 24.40 -22.66
CA PHE A 176 -1.87 23.17 -22.74
C PHE A 176 -1.01 21.94 -22.42
N ASN A 177 0.17 21.83 -23.01
CA ASN A 177 1.10 20.72 -22.75
C ASN A 177 1.54 20.69 -21.28
N ALA A 178 1.84 21.83 -20.67
CA ALA A 178 2.18 21.91 -19.25
C ALA A 178 1.02 21.43 -18.36
N SER A 179 -0.21 21.84 -18.68
CA SER A 179 -1.41 21.42 -17.96
C SER A 179 -1.63 19.91 -18.07
N LEU A 180 -1.54 19.34 -19.28
CA LEU A 180 -1.64 17.90 -19.52
C LEU A 180 -0.55 17.10 -18.80
N ARG A 181 0.71 17.55 -18.87
CA ARG A 181 1.82 16.90 -18.14
C ARG A 181 1.57 16.92 -16.63
N PHE A 182 1.07 18.03 -16.11
CA PHE A 182 0.76 18.15 -14.69
C PHE A 182 -0.39 17.24 -14.27
N TYR A 183 -1.48 17.16 -15.05
CA TYR A 183 -2.56 16.18 -14.82
C TYR A 183 -2.03 14.74 -14.80
N VAL A 184 -1.22 14.34 -15.78
CA VAL A 184 -0.64 12.99 -15.84
C VAL A 184 0.27 12.73 -14.64
N GLN A 185 1.06 13.71 -14.22
CA GLN A 185 1.88 13.61 -13.02
C GLN A 185 1.01 13.41 -11.76
N ARG A 186 -0.10 14.16 -11.61
CA ARG A 186 -1.03 13.99 -10.48
C ARG A 186 -1.69 12.62 -10.48
N ILE A 187 -2.14 12.12 -11.63
CA ILE A 187 -2.69 10.76 -11.74
C ILE A 187 -1.65 9.71 -11.35
N ARG A 188 -0.41 9.78 -11.88
CA ARG A 188 0.65 8.84 -11.50
C ARG A 188 0.95 8.89 -10.01
N TYR A 189 1.09 10.08 -9.45
CA TYR A 189 1.31 10.26 -8.01
C TYR A 189 0.22 9.55 -7.20
N ARG A 190 -1.06 9.79 -7.55
CA ARG A 190 -2.18 9.13 -6.87
C ARG A 190 -2.15 7.61 -7.02
N MET A 191 -1.92 7.09 -8.22
CA MET A 191 -1.80 5.65 -8.46
C MET A 191 -0.68 5.02 -7.61
N GLN A 192 0.48 5.66 -7.56
CA GLN A 192 1.62 5.18 -6.78
C GLN A 192 1.37 5.22 -5.26
N THR A 193 0.66 6.24 -4.76
CA THR A 193 0.33 6.34 -3.33
C THR A 193 -0.76 5.38 -2.86
N LEU A 194 -1.58 4.85 -3.78
CA LEU A 194 -2.65 3.90 -3.45
C LEU A 194 -2.13 2.47 -3.26
N GLY A 195 -0.99 2.13 -3.87
CA GLY A 195 -0.51 0.76 -3.97
C GLY A 195 -1.19 0.00 -5.11
N ASP A 196 -0.59 -1.12 -5.51
CA ASP A 196 -1.01 -1.92 -6.67
C ASP A 196 -1.31 -3.40 -6.32
N SER A 197 -1.17 -3.80 -5.05
CA SER A 197 -1.47 -5.17 -4.58
C SER A 197 -2.57 -5.19 -3.52
N ALA A 198 -3.61 -5.97 -3.84
CA ALA A 198 -4.70 -6.27 -2.91
C ALA A 198 -4.20 -7.12 -1.74
N GLU A 199 -3.32 -8.09 -2.02
CA GLU A 199 -2.71 -8.99 -1.03
C GLU A 199 -1.85 -8.21 -0.04
N ASP A 200 -1.05 -7.24 -0.51
CA ASP A 200 -0.28 -6.37 0.38
C ASP A 200 -1.20 -5.59 1.30
N THR A 201 -2.27 -5.02 0.75
CA THR A 201 -3.25 -4.30 1.57
C THR A 201 -3.88 -5.21 2.63
N LEU A 202 -4.28 -6.43 2.28
CA LEU A 202 -4.83 -7.40 3.22
C LEU A 202 -3.81 -7.83 4.29
N LEU A 203 -2.53 -7.91 3.95
CA LEU A 203 -1.45 -8.16 4.93
C LEU A 203 -1.37 -7.02 5.94
N GLY A 204 -1.50 -5.77 5.47
CA GLY A 204 -1.55 -4.61 6.35
C GLY A 204 -2.77 -4.61 7.26
N VAL A 205 -3.93 -5.09 6.80
CA VAL A 205 -5.14 -5.26 7.62
C VAL A 205 -4.91 -6.28 8.72
N ARG A 206 -4.29 -7.42 8.40
CA ARG A 206 -3.89 -8.44 9.39
C ARG A 206 -3.01 -7.82 10.47
N GLN A 207 -1.92 -7.17 10.08
CA GLN A 207 -0.97 -6.57 11.03
C GLN A 207 -1.61 -5.45 11.85
N MET A 208 -2.49 -4.63 11.25
CA MET A 208 -3.29 -3.62 11.95
C MET A 208 -4.20 -4.23 13.02
N ALA A 209 -4.84 -5.37 12.74
CA ALA A 209 -5.66 -6.06 13.72
C ALA A 209 -4.82 -6.66 14.86
N MET A 210 -3.67 -7.27 14.55
CA MET A 210 -2.71 -7.73 15.54
C MET A 210 -2.11 -6.58 16.36
N ALA A 211 -2.05 -5.37 15.78
CA ALA A 211 -1.62 -4.16 16.46
C ALA A 211 -2.70 -3.56 17.39
N ALA A 212 -3.96 -4.01 17.31
CA ALA A 212 -5.09 -3.43 18.01
C ALA A 212 -4.94 -3.38 19.54
N PRO A 213 -4.40 -4.41 20.23
CA PRO A 213 -4.08 -4.31 21.65
C PRO A 213 -3.17 -3.12 21.97
N TRP A 214 -2.13 -2.92 21.17
CA TRP A 214 -1.17 -1.84 21.35
C TRP A 214 -1.80 -0.48 21.07
N ILE A 215 -2.62 -0.36 20.02
CA ILE A 215 -3.38 0.86 19.69
C ILE A 215 -4.35 1.23 20.82
N MET A 216 -5.01 0.22 21.40
CA MET A 216 -6.06 0.45 22.38
C MET A 216 -5.52 0.78 23.77
N PHE A 217 -4.43 0.15 24.19
CA PHE A 217 -4.02 0.14 25.59
C PHE A 217 -2.63 0.75 25.84
N ARG A 218 -1.90 1.18 24.80
CA ARG A 218 -0.60 1.85 24.95
C ARG A 218 -0.69 3.36 24.82
N GLU A 219 0.48 3.96 24.73
CA GLU A 219 0.64 5.39 24.72
C GLU A 219 0.23 6.03 23.39
N ARG A 220 -0.11 7.32 23.46
CA ARG A 220 -0.53 8.10 22.32
C ARG A 220 0.17 9.45 22.25
N LEU A 221 0.21 9.98 21.04
CA LEU A 221 0.87 11.25 20.77
C LEU A 221 -0.04 12.46 21.03
N GLU A 222 -1.37 12.32 21.10
CA GLU A 222 -2.30 13.46 21.24
C GLU A 222 -1.90 14.51 22.28
N PRO A 223 -1.44 14.15 23.49
CA PRO A 223 -1.07 15.16 24.48
C PRO A 223 0.14 16.01 24.08
N LEU A 224 0.97 15.54 23.14
CA LEU A 224 2.09 16.29 22.59
C LEU A 224 1.72 17.20 21.41
N LYS A 225 0.47 17.17 20.94
CA LYS A 225 0.04 17.99 19.80
C LYS A 225 0.28 19.47 20.07
N ASN A 226 1.09 20.13 19.24
CA ASN A 226 1.51 21.53 19.42
C ASN A 226 2.28 21.84 20.72
N ALA A 227 2.79 20.84 21.44
CA ALA A 227 3.49 21.04 22.72
C ALA A 227 4.92 21.62 22.57
N PHE A 228 5.43 21.66 21.34
CA PHE A 228 6.79 22.09 21.02
C PHE A 228 6.81 23.33 20.09
N LYS A 229 5.79 24.19 20.17
CA LYS A 229 5.83 25.54 19.57
C LYS A 229 6.96 26.38 20.16
N GLY A 230 7.73 27.06 19.31
CA GLY A 230 8.95 27.77 19.72
C GLY A 230 10.22 26.90 19.70
N TYR A 231 10.11 25.60 19.43
CA TYR A 231 11.23 24.66 19.41
C TYR A 231 11.61 24.28 17.98
N HIS A 232 12.80 23.71 17.84
CA HIS A 232 13.37 23.24 16.58
C HIS A 232 13.43 21.70 16.55
N GLY A 233 13.29 21.10 15.37
CA GLY A 233 13.32 19.66 15.19
C GLY A 233 14.15 19.20 13.99
N VAL A 234 14.72 18.00 14.09
CA VAL A 234 15.56 17.39 13.06
C VAL A 234 14.98 16.03 12.67
N VAL A 235 14.83 15.80 11.36
CA VAL A 235 14.57 14.49 10.76
C VAL A 235 15.90 13.88 10.34
N LEU A 236 16.19 12.68 10.84
CA LEU A 236 17.36 11.89 10.45
C LEU A 236 16.98 10.75 9.51
N SER A 237 17.55 10.78 8.31
CA SER A 237 17.34 9.80 7.24
C SER A 237 18.65 9.12 6.83
N ALA A 238 18.54 7.91 6.26
CA ALA A 238 19.70 7.04 5.99
C ALA A 238 20.43 7.30 4.66
N GLY A 239 20.20 8.43 4.01
CA GLY A 239 20.82 8.77 2.73
C GLY A 239 22.35 8.93 2.84
N PRO A 240 23.09 8.74 1.74
CA PRO A 240 24.56 8.72 1.73
C PRO A 240 25.24 9.97 2.29
N SER A 241 24.58 11.12 2.29
CA SER A 241 25.15 12.37 2.81
C SER A 241 25.18 12.46 4.33
N LEU A 242 24.43 11.61 5.04
CA LEU A 242 24.28 11.68 6.50
C LEU A 242 25.63 11.74 7.23
N ASP A 243 26.61 10.94 6.80
CA ASP A 243 27.94 10.85 7.41
C ASP A 243 28.73 12.17 7.36
N LYS A 244 28.36 13.10 6.49
CA LYS A 244 29.02 14.41 6.38
C LYS A 244 28.82 15.26 7.63
N ASN A 245 27.65 15.19 8.27
CA ASN A 245 27.25 16.18 9.27
C ASN A 245 26.51 15.62 10.50
N ILE A 246 26.14 14.34 10.53
CA ILE A 246 25.44 13.74 11.69
C ILE A 246 26.20 13.94 13.03
N HIS A 247 27.54 13.96 12.98
CA HIS A 247 28.39 14.15 14.16
C HIS A 247 28.17 15.50 14.86
N LEU A 248 27.62 16.51 14.16
CA LEU A 248 27.31 17.83 14.71
C LEU A 248 26.15 17.81 15.70
N LEU A 249 25.33 16.75 15.71
CA LEU A 249 24.21 16.60 16.64
C LEU A 249 24.63 16.12 18.03
N LYS A 250 25.87 15.65 18.17
CA LYS A 250 26.39 15.18 19.45
C LYS A 250 26.51 16.33 20.44
N GLY A 251 25.82 16.22 21.58
CA GLY A 251 25.70 17.27 22.59
C GLY A 251 24.57 18.27 22.33
N MET A 252 23.81 18.12 21.24
CA MET A 252 22.65 18.96 20.92
C MET A 252 21.31 18.26 21.19
N GLU A 253 21.33 16.99 21.61
CA GLU A 253 20.14 16.15 21.78
C GLU A 253 19.12 16.83 22.70
N ASP A 254 19.51 17.33 23.88
CA ASP A 254 18.56 17.98 24.79
C ASP A 254 18.10 19.38 24.33
N LYS A 255 18.55 19.87 23.17
CA LYS A 255 18.25 21.22 22.64
C LYS A 255 17.29 21.23 21.46
N LEU A 256 17.06 20.08 20.83
CA LEU A 256 16.24 19.96 19.63
C LEU A 256 15.52 18.62 19.61
N VAL A 257 14.33 18.58 19.00
CA VAL A 257 13.58 17.32 18.89
C VAL A 257 14.13 16.50 17.73
N ILE A 258 14.80 15.39 18.03
CA ILE A 258 15.34 14.47 17.01
C ILE A 258 14.33 13.36 16.73
N VAL A 259 13.94 13.20 15.47
CA VAL A 259 13.13 12.08 14.97
C VAL A 259 13.94 11.32 13.92
N ALA A 260 14.23 10.05 14.18
CA ALA A 260 15.05 9.22 13.31
C ALA A 260 14.24 8.14 12.60
N ALA A 261 14.64 7.80 11.37
CA ALA A 261 14.18 6.60 10.70
C ALA A 261 14.75 5.33 11.39
N ASP A 262 13.94 4.28 11.46
CA ASP A 262 14.28 2.93 11.96
C ASP A 262 15.64 2.40 11.46
N THR A 263 15.93 2.56 10.17
CA THR A 263 17.21 2.17 9.53
C THR A 263 18.45 2.73 10.22
N LEU A 264 18.33 3.85 10.95
CA LEU A 264 19.42 4.50 11.67
C LEU A 264 19.58 4.04 13.12
N LEU A 265 18.67 3.20 13.64
CA LEU A 265 18.61 2.84 15.05
C LEU A 265 19.95 2.30 15.58
N ASN A 266 20.53 1.31 14.89
CA ASN A 266 21.82 0.71 15.26
C ASN A 266 22.97 1.73 15.18
N LYS A 267 23.06 2.46 14.06
CA LYS A 267 24.11 3.46 13.80
C LYS A 267 24.12 4.58 14.85
N LEU A 268 22.94 5.10 15.21
CA LEU A 268 22.80 6.15 16.21
C LEU A 268 23.26 5.68 17.59
N SER A 269 22.89 4.46 17.98
CA SER A 269 23.35 3.85 19.23
C SER A 269 24.88 3.70 19.26
N GLU A 270 25.50 3.21 18.18
CA GLU A 270 26.97 3.09 18.08
C GLU A 270 27.69 4.44 18.14
N MET A 271 27.10 5.50 17.59
CA MET A 271 27.64 6.86 17.65
C MET A 271 27.41 7.55 18.99
N GLY A 272 26.54 6.99 19.84
CA GLY A 272 26.08 7.58 21.09
C GLY A 272 25.23 8.82 20.88
N ILE A 273 24.50 8.90 19.76
CA ILE A 273 23.52 9.96 19.47
C ILE A 273 22.14 9.40 19.79
N ARG A 274 21.39 10.05 20.67
CA ARG A 274 20.09 9.56 21.14
C ARG A 274 18.95 10.33 20.47
N PRO A 275 18.10 9.70 19.64
CA PRO A 275 16.92 10.36 19.09
C PRO A 275 15.76 10.35 20.10
N HIS A 276 14.88 11.35 20.09
CA HIS A 276 13.70 11.37 20.97
C HIS A 276 12.64 10.39 20.47
N PHE A 277 12.53 10.31 19.14
CA PHE A 277 11.59 9.44 18.46
C PHE A 277 12.33 8.59 17.41
N VAL A 278 11.95 7.33 17.31
CA VAL A 278 12.29 6.44 16.18
C VAL A 278 11.00 6.07 15.48
N CYS A 279 11.00 6.11 14.15
CA CYS A 279 9.83 5.83 13.33
C CYS A 279 10.02 4.54 12.55
N ALA A 280 8.98 3.70 12.53
CA ALA A 280 8.89 2.55 11.64
C ALA A 280 7.60 2.61 10.82
N LEU A 281 7.72 2.38 9.51
CA LEU A 281 6.60 2.46 8.56
C LEU A 281 6.41 1.17 7.76
N GLU A 282 7.50 0.45 7.49
CA GLU A 282 7.50 -0.71 6.62
C GLU A 282 6.96 -1.95 7.33
N ARG A 283 6.21 -2.77 6.58
CA ARG A 283 5.51 -3.95 7.11
C ARG A 283 6.26 -5.26 7.00
N GLY A 284 7.27 -5.29 6.14
CA GLY A 284 8.04 -6.49 5.88
C GLY A 284 8.84 -6.92 7.10
N GLU A 285 8.90 -8.23 7.33
CA GLU A 285 9.74 -8.88 8.35
C GLU A 285 11.22 -8.44 8.31
N PRO A 286 11.84 -8.15 7.14
CA PRO A 286 13.20 -7.61 7.10
C PRO A 286 13.41 -6.33 7.91
N THR A 287 12.38 -5.49 8.05
CA THR A 287 12.43 -4.28 8.90
C THR A 287 12.73 -4.64 10.35
N TYR A 288 12.04 -5.67 10.84
CA TYR A 288 12.23 -6.18 12.19
C TYR A 288 13.59 -6.86 12.34
N THR A 289 13.92 -7.81 11.46
CA THR A 289 15.12 -8.64 11.61
C THR A 289 16.42 -7.87 11.39
N LYS A 290 16.43 -6.84 10.52
CA LYS A 290 17.63 -6.04 10.24
C LYS A 290 17.80 -4.86 11.21
N TYR A 291 16.73 -4.20 11.66
CA TYR A 291 16.86 -2.95 12.42
C TYR A 291 16.59 -3.12 13.91
N PHE A 292 15.59 -3.93 14.29
CA PHE A 292 15.09 -4.01 15.65
C PHE A 292 15.63 -5.22 16.41
N ARG A 293 15.64 -6.42 15.80
CA ARG A 293 16.14 -7.66 16.42
C ARG A 293 17.56 -7.49 17.00
N PRO A 294 18.56 -6.92 16.30
CA PRO A 294 19.90 -6.76 16.87
C PRO A 294 19.93 -5.88 18.13
N MET A 295 19.06 -4.87 18.20
CA MET A 295 18.96 -3.96 19.36
C MET A 295 18.28 -4.66 20.55
N TYR A 296 17.28 -5.50 20.27
CA TYR A 296 16.57 -6.28 21.29
C TYR A 296 17.44 -7.40 21.86
N ASP A 297 18.16 -8.13 21.00
CA ASP A 297 18.97 -9.29 21.41
C ASP A 297 20.19 -8.86 22.24
N ARG A 298 20.69 -7.63 22.07
CA ARG A 298 21.73 -7.04 22.92
C ARG A 298 21.18 -6.25 24.12
N GLU A 299 19.86 -6.24 24.30
CA GLU A 299 19.14 -5.51 25.36
C GLU A 299 19.57 -4.04 25.50
N ASP A 300 19.67 -3.33 24.37
CA ASP A 300 20.23 -1.97 24.36
C ASP A 300 19.44 -1.04 25.30
N PRO A 301 20.06 -0.52 26.38
CA PRO A 301 19.34 0.24 27.40
C PRO A 301 18.85 1.60 26.90
N SER A 302 19.45 2.13 25.82
CA SER A 302 19.06 3.42 25.25
C SER A 302 17.62 3.43 24.74
N LEU A 303 17.09 2.27 24.35
CA LEU A 303 15.74 2.12 23.82
C LEU A 303 14.66 2.53 24.84
N LYS A 304 14.93 2.43 26.16
CA LYS A 304 13.98 2.79 27.22
C LYS A 304 13.61 4.28 27.21
N ASP A 305 14.51 5.12 26.72
CA ASP A 305 14.34 6.57 26.72
C ASP A 305 13.77 7.11 25.41
N ILE A 306 13.68 6.25 24.38
CA ILE A 306 13.24 6.59 23.03
C ILE A 306 11.75 6.24 22.89
N VAL A 307 10.98 7.17 22.30
CA VAL A 307 9.60 6.89 21.89
C VAL A 307 9.61 6.22 20.52
N LEU A 308 9.13 4.98 20.43
CA LEU A 308 8.87 4.35 19.14
C LEU A 308 7.50 4.77 18.63
N VAL A 309 7.47 5.37 17.44
CA VAL A 309 6.23 5.64 16.70
C VAL A 309 6.19 4.69 15.51
N VAL A 310 5.22 3.78 15.52
CA VAL A 310 5.14 2.70 14.54
C VAL A 310 3.82 2.76 13.79
N GLN A 311 3.86 2.59 12.48
CA GLN A 311 2.66 2.47 11.66
C GLN A 311 1.93 1.17 12.04
N SER A 312 0.60 1.20 12.10
CA SER A 312 -0.25 0.05 12.48
C SER A 312 -0.02 -1.22 11.65
N VAL A 313 0.55 -1.09 10.46
CA VAL A 313 0.84 -2.21 9.56
C VAL A 313 2.23 -2.81 9.76
N CYS A 314 3.05 -2.31 10.68
CA CYS A 314 4.39 -2.85 10.88
C CYS A 314 4.38 -4.28 11.45
N TYR A 315 5.49 -4.99 11.28
CA TYR A 315 5.67 -6.35 11.80
C TYR A 315 5.44 -6.37 13.33
N PRO A 316 4.56 -7.25 13.88
CA PRO A 316 4.06 -7.15 15.25
C PRO A 316 5.15 -7.11 16.34
N GLN A 317 6.24 -7.85 16.16
CA GLN A 317 7.35 -7.95 17.10
C GLN A 317 8.11 -6.63 17.26
N ILE A 318 8.01 -5.70 16.31
CA ILE A 318 8.58 -4.35 16.43
C ILE A 318 7.92 -3.63 17.61
N ALA A 319 6.58 -3.65 17.68
CA ALA A 319 5.82 -3.04 18.76
C ALA A 319 5.91 -3.86 20.05
N GLY A 320 5.71 -5.19 19.95
CA GLY A 320 5.56 -6.05 21.13
C GLY A 320 6.84 -6.22 21.96
N ARG A 321 8.03 -6.10 21.35
CA ARG A 321 9.32 -6.17 22.05
C ARG A 321 9.86 -4.79 22.48
N TRP A 322 9.19 -3.68 22.13
CA TRP A 322 9.74 -2.34 22.41
C TRP A 322 9.75 -2.01 23.92
N PRO A 323 10.90 -1.63 24.50
CA PRO A 323 11.03 -1.37 25.93
C PRO A 323 10.57 0.00 26.39
N GLY A 324 10.65 0.99 25.50
CA GLY A 324 10.33 2.37 25.81
C GLY A 324 8.84 2.68 25.61
N LYS A 325 8.56 3.98 25.49
CA LYS A 325 7.23 4.45 25.10
C LYS A 325 6.92 4.00 23.67
N LEU A 326 5.68 3.52 23.46
CA LEU A 326 5.23 3.00 22.17
C LEU A 326 3.95 3.73 21.75
N CYS A 327 3.95 4.27 20.54
CA CYS A 327 2.78 4.85 19.91
C CYS A 327 2.52 4.16 18.57
N VAL A 328 1.43 3.40 18.49
CA VAL A 328 0.98 2.81 17.22
C VAL A 328 0.01 3.77 16.54
N VAL A 329 0.28 4.14 15.29
CA VAL A 329 -0.46 5.19 14.57
C VAL A 329 -0.93 4.73 13.19
N GLY A 330 -2.02 5.34 12.71
CA GLY A 330 -2.51 5.20 11.35
C GLY A 330 -2.04 6.35 10.43
N LYS A 331 -2.19 6.19 9.11
CA LYS A 331 -1.97 7.23 8.10
C LYS A 331 -3.23 8.07 7.94
N GLU A 332 -3.11 9.37 8.19
CA GLU A 332 -4.21 10.32 8.03
C GLU A 332 -4.80 10.33 6.61
N SER A 333 -3.98 10.10 5.59
CA SER A 333 -4.42 10.07 4.19
C SER A 333 -5.26 8.84 3.82
N ILE A 334 -5.26 7.79 4.65
CA ILE A 334 -5.97 6.53 4.38
C ILE A 334 -7.29 6.50 5.16
N ASN A 335 -8.41 6.33 4.44
CA ASN A 335 -9.73 6.29 5.07
C ASN A 335 -9.86 5.12 6.06
N LEU A 336 -9.32 3.94 5.71
CA LEU A 336 -9.29 2.77 6.59
C LEU A 336 -8.66 3.09 7.94
N ASP A 337 -7.50 3.72 7.95
CA ASP A 337 -6.80 4.09 9.18
C ASP A 337 -7.60 5.13 9.99
N ARG A 338 -8.23 6.12 9.34
CA ARG A 338 -9.07 7.08 10.06
C ARG A 338 -10.28 6.44 10.71
N GLU A 339 -10.98 5.55 10.01
CA GLU A 339 -12.20 4.90 10.50
C GLU A 339 -11.89 3.81 11.55
N VAL A 340 -10.86 3.00 11.32
CA VAL A 340 -10.50 1.88 12.21
C VAL A 340 -9.59 2.35 13.35
N ILE A 341 -8.43 2.94 13.05
CA ILE A 341 -7.45 3.31 14.09
C ILE A 341 -7.99 4.43 14.96
N ALA A 342 -8.31 5.59 14.37
CA ALA A 342 -8.79 6.73 15.15
C ALA A 342 -10.27 6.60 15.53
N GLY A 343 -11.12 6.20 14.58
CA GLY A 343 -12.56 6.09 14.77
C GLY A 343 -12.93 4.99 15.77
N ALA A 344 -12.62 3.74 15.47
CA ALA A 344 -13.02 2.58 16.28
C ALA A 344 -12.05 2.30 17.44
N LEU A 345 -10.75 2.22 17.17
CA LEU A 345 -9.72 1.83 18.14
C LEU A 345 -9.11 3.03 18.88
N GLY A 346 -9.63 4.25 18.71
CA GLY A 346 -9.21 5.44 19.47
C GLY A 346 -7.71 5.76 19.46
N GLY A 347 -6.97 5.30 18.46
CA GLY A 347 -5.55 5.59 18.25
C GLY A 347 -5.33 6.91 17.50
N SER A 348 -4.05 7.25 17.28
CA SER A 348 -3.66 8.45 16.54
C SER A 348 -3.57 8.18 15.04
N VAL A 349 -3.82 9.22 14.23
CA VAL A 349 -3.45 9.23 12.81
C VAL A 349 -2.51 10.40 12.53
N LEU A 350 -1.51 10.19 11.66
CA LEU A 350 -0.51 11.17 11.30
C LEU A 350 -0.37 11.31 9.78
N PRO A 351 0.09 12.47 9.27
CA PRO A 351 0.50 12.61 7.88
C PRO A 351 1.82 11.83 7.66
N SER A 352 1.72 10.51 7.47
CA SER A 352 2.88 9.61 7.42
C SER A 352 3.56 9.51 6.04
N GLY A 353 2.90 9.97 4.97
CA GLY A 353 3.40 9.86 3.59
C GLY A 353 3.74 8.42 3.16
N SER A 354 4.70 8.32 2.23
CA SER A 354 5.11 7.05 1.59
C SER A 354 6.47 6.53 2.06
N SER A 355 7.11 7.18 3.03
CA SER A 355 8.39 6.72 3.59
C SER A 355 8.52 7.14 5.05
N VAL A 356 9.38 6.44 5.80
CA VAL A 356 9.64 6.73 7.22
C VAL A 356 10.01 8.19 7.48
N ALA A 357 10.74 8.82 6.55
CA ALA A 357 11.13 10.22 6.70
C ALA A 357 9.97 11.21 6.58
N HIS A 358 8.95 10.91 5.76
CA HIS A 358 7.72 11.70 5.73
C HIS A 358 7.00 11.61 7.07
N MET A 359 6.89 10.41 7.63
CA MET A 359 6.32 10.18 8.95
C MET A 359 7.09 10.93 10.05
N ALA A 360 8.42 10.94 9.99
CA ALA A 360 9.26 11.70 10.90
C ALA A 360 8.98 13.22 10.82
N MET A 361 8.87 13.78 9.61
CA MET A 361 8.47 15.17 9.39
C MET A 361 7.03 15.42 9.88
N GLY A 362 6.12 14.48 9.65
CA GLY A 362 4.74 14.52 10.11
C GLY A 362 4.63 14.58 11.64
N ILE A 363 5.48 13.84 12.36
CA ILE A 363 5.58 13.92 13.83
C ILE A 363 6.04 15.30 14.26
N LEU A 364 7.12 15.84 13.69
CA LEU A 364 7.58 17.19 14.04
C LEU A 364 6.50 18.26 13.76
N SER A 365 5.80 18.15 12.64
CA SER A 365 4.66 19.01 12.34
C SER A 365 3.53 18.84 13.36
N PHE A 366 3.26 17.63 13.82
CA PHE A 366 2.24 17.33 14.83
C PHE A 366 2.60 17.93 16.20
N LEU A 367 3.87 17.84 16.59
CA LEU A 367 4.43 18.48 17.79
C LEU A 367 4.39 20.01 17.72
N GLY A 368 4.28 20.57 16.50
CA GLY A 368 4.15 22.00 16.24
C GLY A 368 5.44 22.78 16.37
N VAL A 369 6.59 22.16 16.07
CA VAL A 369 7.90 22.84 16.05
C VAL A 369 7.90 24.01 15.05
N ASP A 370 8.70 25.04 15.30
CA ASP A 370 8.73 26.21 14.41
C ASP A 370 9.51 25.93 13.12
N ARG A 371 10.56 25.12 13.22
CA ARG A 371 11.43 24.77 12.10
C ARG A 371 11.90 23.32 12.13
N ILE A 372 11.88 22.68 10.96
CA ILE A 372 12.32 21.31 10.72
C ILE A 372 13.59 21.35 9.86
N ALA A 373 14.62 20.59 10.21
CA ALA A 373 15.75 20.30 9.32
C ALA A 373 15.71 18.84 8.85
N LEU A 374 15.84 18.63 7.54
CA LEU A 374 16.04 17.31 6.94
C LEU A 374 17.55 17.04 6.83
N VAL A 375 18.01 15.90 7.33
CA VAL A 375 19.43 15.52 7.32
C VAL A 375 19.56 14.08 6.80
N GLY A 376 20.47 13.86 5.85
CA GLY A 376 20.61 12.56 5.19
C GLY A 376 19.41 12.21 4.29
N GLN A 377 18.63 13.19 3.84
CA GLN A 377 17.44 12.98 3.00
C GLN A 377 17.80 13.02 1.52
N ASP A 378 18.77 12.22 1.08
CA ASP A 378 19.33 12.34 -0.27
C ASP A 378 18.34 12.04 -1.39
N LEU A 379 17.57 10.94 -1.30
CA LEU A 379 16.67 10.47 -2.37
C LEU A 379 17.35 10.37 -3.75
N ALA A 380 18.65 10.14 -3.74
CA ALA A 380 19.52 10.05 -4.90
C ALA A 380 20.74 9.20 -4.54
N PHE A 381 21.40 8.66 -5.56
CA PHE A 381 22.62 7.88 -5.38
C PHE A 381 23.79 8.78 -4.95
N GLY A 382 24.57 8.29 -3.99
CA GLY A 382 25.87 8.86 -3.63
C GLY A 382 26.97 8.48 -4.64
N PRO A 383 28.20 9.01 -4.46
CA PRO A 383 29.35 8.59 -5.23
C PRO A 383 29.53 7.06 -5.20
N GLY A 384 29.71 6.43 -6.36
CA GLY A 384 29.83 4.97 -6.46
C GLY A 384 28.49 4.21 -6.38
N LYS A 385 27.35 4.88 -6.60
CA LYS A 385 25.99 4.32 -6.49
C LYS A 385 25.59 3.82 -5.11
N VAL A 386 26.27 4.32 -4.08
CA VAL A 386 25.89 4.07 -2.68
C VAL A 386 24.48 4.61 -2.43
N THR A 387 23.63 3.79 -1.81
CA THR A 387 22.22 4.12 -1.55
C THR A 387 21.96 4.56 -0.11
N HIS A 388 22.81 4.13 0.83
CA HIS A 388 22.68 4.42 2.26
C HIS A 388 24.02 4.84 2.88
N ALA A 389 23.96 5.58 3.99
CA ALA A 389 25.13 5.94 4.78
C ALA A 389 25.84 4.73 5.38
N GLY A 390 27.14 4.87 5.72
CA GLY A 390 27.99 3.83 6.32
C GLY A 390 27.42 3.25 7.62
N GLY A 391 27.67 1.96 7.93
CA GLY A 391 27.13 1.29 9.12
C GLY A 391 25.61 1.02 9.14
N THR A 392 24.91 1.11 8.00
CA THR A 392 23.50 0.68 7.87
C THR A 392 23.42 -0.74 7.27
N PRO A 393 22.39 -1.55 7.59
CA PRO A 393 22.30 -2.95 7.16
C PRO A 393 22.25 -3.21 5.64
N TRP A 394 22.19 -2.17 4.81
CA TRP A 394 22.02 -2.28 3.34
C TRP A 394 23.28 -1.93 2.54
N ILE A 395 24.42 -1.68 3.18
CA ILE A 395 25.66 -1.31 2.48
C ILE A 395 26.27 -2.50 1.74
N GLU A 396 26.16 -3.70 2.31
CA GLU A 396 26.82 -4.90 1.79
C GLU A 396 25.96 -5.71 0.81
N GLU A 397 24.65 -5.47 0.80
CA GLU A 397 23.75 -6.00 -0.23
C GLU A 397 23.71 -5.03 -1.41
N LYS A 398 23.80 -5.57 -2.64
CA LYS A 398 23.35 -4.83 -3.82
C LYS A 398 21.88 -4.49 -3.61
N SER A 399 21.60 -3.29 -3.10
CA SER A 399 20.22 -2.87 -2.80
C SER A 399 19.36 -3.08 -4.05
N GLY A 400 18.10 -3.50 -3.90
CA GLY A 400 17.19 -3.70 -5.05
C GLY A 400 17.08 -2.49 -5.98
N ALA A 401 17.44 -1.29 -5.48
CA ALA A 401 17.61 -0.07 -6.26
C ALA A 401 18.64 -0.19 -7.41
N GLU A 402 19.65 -1.07 -7.34
CA GLU A 402 20.57 -1.34 -8.46
C GLU A 402 19.89 -2.09 -9.62
N LEU A 403 18.82 -2.84 -9.33
CA LEU A 403 18.02 -3.55 -10.33
C LEU A 403 17.03 -2.60 -11.03
N GLU A 404 16.74 -1.44 -10.43
CA GLU A 404 15.90 -0.42 -11.03
C GLU A 404 16.68 0.45 -12.04
N GLN A 405 15.98 0.89 -13.10
CA GLN A 405 16.58 1.81 -14.06
C GLN A 405 16.71 3.21 -13.42
N PRO A 406 17.92 3.77 -13.35
CA PRO A 406 18.10 5.10 -12.78
C PRO A 406 17.44 6.16 -13.66
N ILE A 407 16.84 7.15 -13.00
CA ILE A 407 16.27 8.34 -13.59
C ILE A 407 17.06 9.57 -13.14
N SER A 408 17.12 10.59 -13.98
CA SER A 408 17.81 11.84 -13.66
C SER A 408 16.81 12.87 -13.17
N ILE A 409 17.04 13.43 -11.98
CA ILE A 409 16.18 14.45 -11.35
C ILE A 409 17.02 15.65 -10.84
N PRO A 410 16.43 16.84 -10.65
CA PRO A 410 17.20 18.00 -10.18
C PRO A 410 17.86 17.77 -8.80
N GLY A 411 19.10 18.24 -8.63
CA GLY A 411 19.85 18.12 -7.38
C GLY A 411 19.71 19.34 -6.47
N ALA A 412 19.79 19.14 -5.15
CA ALA A 412 19.67 20.20 -4.14
C ALA A 412 20.78 21.27 -4.28
N LEU A 413 21.99 20.85 -4.66
CA LEU A 413 23.13 21.76 -4.86
C LEU A 413 23.25 22.27 -6.33
N GLY A 414 22.18 22.14 -7.11
CA GLY A 414 22.14 22.43 -8.54
C GLY A 414 22.52 21.24 -9.42
N GLY A 415 22.27 21.36 -10.72
CA GLY A 415 22.47 20.28 -11.68
C GLY A 415 21.44 19.15 -11.55
N MET A 416 21.82 17.95 -11.97
CA MET A 416 20.98 16.75 -11.94
C MET A 416 21.69 15.64 -11.14
N VAL A 417 20.92 14.80 -10.48
CA VAL A 417 21.37 13.62 -9.73
C VAL A 417 20.64 12.37 -10.22
N ASP A 418 21.31 11.22 -10.11
CA ASP A 418 20.69 9.93 -10.40
C ASP A 418 19.84 9.48 -9.22
N SER A 419 18.64 9.02 -9.51
CA SER A 419 17.65 8.55 -8.55
C SER A 419 16.86 7.37 -9.15
N ILE A 420 15.81 6.92 -8.49
CA ILE A 420 14.91 5.86 -8.96
C ILE A 420 13.44 6.30 -8.79
N VAL A 421 12.52 5.59 -9.42
CA VAL A 421 11.09 5.96 -9.43
C VAL A 421 10.49 6.03 -8.00
N PRO A 422 10.76 5.08 -7.08
CA PRO A 422 10.30 5.17 -5.70
C PRO A 422 10.84 6.40 -4.95
N TRP A 423 12.11 6.76 -5.14
CA TRP A 423 12.69 7.94 -4.49
C TRP A 423 12.13 9.24 -5.06
N LYS A 424 11.82 9.28 -6.36
CA LYS A 424 11.12 10.42 -6.96
C LYS A 424 9.69 10.56 -6.41
N LEU A 425 8.99 9.45 -6.18
CA LEU A 425 7.73 9.47 -5.45
C LEU A 425 7.91 10.09 -4.06
N PHE A 426 9.00 9.75 -3.35
CA PHE A 426 9.29 10.35 -2.05
C PHE A 426 9.56 11.85 -2.14
N VAL A 427 10.30 12.34 -3.15
CA VAL A 427 10.45 13.78 -3.39
C VAL A 427 9.07 14.43 -3.59
N ASP A 428 8.23 13.84 -4.43
CA ASP A 428 6.89 14.36 -4.73
C ASP A 428 5.99 14.36 -3.48
N THR A 429 6.09 13.36 -2.60
CA THR A 429 5.34 13.31 -1.35
C THR A 429 5.80 14.39 -0.37
N PHE A 430 7.10 14.71 -0.27
CA PHE A 430 7.56 15.87 0.50
C PHE A 430 6.99 17.17 -0.07
N GLU A 431 7.07 17.37 -1.39
CA GLU A 431 6.53 18.56 -2.08
C GLU A 431 5.01 18.70 -1.89
N GLU A 432 4.28 17.59 -1.73
CA GLU A 432 2.85 17.56 -1.43
C GLU A 432 2.53 17.89 0.06
N MET A 433 3.43 17.51 0.97
CA MET A 433 3.24 17.66 2.42
C MET A 433 3.67 19.03 2.94
N ILE A 434 4.81 19.56 2.48
CA ILE A 434 5.40 20.81 2.96
C ILE A 434 4.41 22.00 2.92
N PRO A 435 3.62 22.20 1.85
CA PRO A 435 2.67 23.32 1.80
C PRO A 435 1.51 23.22 2.82
N LYS A 436 1.28 22.03 3.41
CA LYS A 436 0.18 21.75 4.33
C LYS A 436 0.57 21.86 5.80
N ILE A 437 1.87 21.94 6.10
CA ILE A 437 2.36 22.09 7.47
C ILE A 437 2.65 23.57 7.79
N SER A 438 2.54 23.94 9.05
CA SER A 438 2.79 25.33 9.50
C SER A 438 4.27 25.64 9.73
N CYS A 439 5.13 24.63 9.65
CA CYS A 439 6.55 24.71 10.00
C CYS A 439 7.40 25.08 8.79
N SER A 440 8.46 25.87 8.99
CA SER A 440 9.50 26.04 7.96
C SER A 440 10.32 24.76 7.85
N VAL A 441 10.65 24.33 6.62
CA VAL A 441 11.47 23.13 6.37
C VAL A 441 12.78 23.53 5.71
N TRP A 442 13.88 23.13 6.31
CA TRP A 442 15.23 23.32 5.82
C TRP A 442 15.77 21.99 5.31
N ASP A 443 16.36 21.99 4.12
CA ASP A 443 17.13 20.86 3.62
C ASP A 443 18.59 21.04 4.01
N CYS A 444 19.01 20.27 5.03
CA CYS A 444 20.36 20.23 5.59
C CYS A 444 21.11 18.96 5.18
N THR A 445 20.69 18.32 4.09
CA THR A 445 21.29 17.09 3.55
C THR A 445 22.67 17.35 2.94
N GLU A 446 22.96 18.58 2.47
CA GLU A 446 24.24 18.92 1.83
C GLU A 446 24.56 17.99 0.62
N GLY A 447 23.51 17.57 -0.09
CA GLY A 447 23.54 16.60 -1.18
C GLY A 447 22.13 16.24 -1.63
N GLY A 448 22.01 15.22 -2.47
CA GLY A 448 20.71 14.65 -2.83
C GLY A 448 19.90 15.40 -3.88
N ALA A 449 18.67 14.93 -4.05
CA ALA A 449 17.65 15.48 -4.92
C ALA A 449 17.06 16.78 -4.35
N LEU A 450 16.70 17.71 -5.23
CA LEU A 450 16.00 18.92 -4.85
C LEU A 450 14.58 18.58 -4.40
N ILE A 451 14.25 18.95 -3.17
CA ILE A 451 12.88 18.91 -2.64
C ILE A 451 12.33 20.33 -2.66
N ARG A 452 11.36 20.65 -3.53
CA ARG A 452 10.79 22.00 -3.57
C ARG A 452 9.99 22.32 -2.30
N GLY A 453 10.03 23.59 -1.91
CA GLY A 453 9.40 24.07 -0.67
C GLY A 453 10.34 24.07 0.53
N THR A 454 11.55 23.51 0.41
CA THR A 454 12.59 23.62 1.45
C THR A 454 13.51 24.82 1.23
N GLU A 455 14.15 25.28 2.30
CA GLU A 455 15.31 26.19 2.25
C GLU A 455 16.60 25.39 2.39
N ILE A 456 17.49 25.43 1.39
CA ILE A 456 18.71 24.63 1.37
C ILE A 456 19.82 25.34 2.15
N ARG A 457 20.28 24.74 3.25
CA ARG A 457 21.25 25.33 4.19
C ARG A 457 22.14 24.23 4.83
N PRO A 458 23.38 24.52 5.22
CA PRO A 458 24.18 23.56 6.00
C PRO A 458 23.57 23.28 7.38
N LEU A 459 23.73 22.06 7.90
CA LEU A 459 23.26 21.70 9.25
C LEU A 459 23.90 22.59 10.33
N SER A 460 25.16 22.95 10.14
CA SER A 460 25.88 23.86 11.05
C SER A 460 25.20 25.24 11.20
N GLU A 461 24.63 25.78 10.13
CA GLU A 461 23.89 27.07 10.17
C GLU A 461 22.55 26.90 10.91
N TYR A 462 21.85 25.78 10.68
CA TYR A 462 20.63 25.46 11.42
C TYR A 462 20.88 25.38 12.92
N LEU A 463 21.91 24.65 13.34
CA LEU A 463 22.27 24.47 14.75
C LEU A 463 22.71 25.78 15.42
N ALA A 464 23.41 26.65 14.69
CA ALA A 464 23.81 27.97 15.20
C ALA A 464 22.60 28.87 15.51
N GLY A 465 21.44 28.63 14.90
CA GLY A 465 20.20 29.34 15.15
C GLY A 465 19.35 28.82 16.32
N ILE A 466 19.78 27.75 17.00
CA ILE A 466 19.04 27.16 18.12
C ILE A 466 19.32 27.94 19.41
N ASP A 467 18.25 28.30 20.13
CA ASP A 467 18.36 28.84 21.48
C ASP A 467 18.82 27.73 22.45
N ILE A 468 20.07 27.83 22.90
CA ILE A 468 20.67 26.86 23.82
C ILE A 468 20.02 26.84 25.22
N SER A 469 19.18 27.81 25.56
CA SER A 469 18.43 27.81 26.82
C SER A 469 17.21 26.87 26.79
N VAL A 470 16.80 26.45 25.60
CA VAL A 470 15.71 25.49 25.39
C VAL A 470 16.06 24.13 26.01
N ASP A 471 15.05 23.48 26.58
CA ASP A 471 15.12 22.12 27.12
C ASP A 471 14.08 21.23 26.43
N ASN A 472 14.58 20.30 25.62
CA ASN A 472 13.84 19.25 24.93
C ASN A 472 14.11 17.87 25.51
N SER A 473 14.66 17.78 26.72
CA SER A 473 15.06 16.54 27.37
C SER A 473 14.04 15.41 27.18
N PHE A 474 14.58 14.19 27.08
CA PHE A 474 13.81 12.96 26.95
C PHE A 474 12.71 12.83 28.00
N ASP A 475 12.95 13.29 29.23
CA ASP A 475 11.95 13.32 30.31
C ASP A 475 10.71 14.15 29.94
N ARG A 476 10.90 15.30 29.28
CA ARG A 476 9.79 16.13 28.78
C ARG A 476 8.97 15.40 27.73
N VAL A 477 9.63 14.75 26.78
CA VAL A 477 8.94 13.95 25.74
C VAL A 477 8.21 12.77 26.37
N ASN A 478 8.92 11.96 27.18
CA ASN A 478 8.39 10.74 27.79
C ASN A 478 7.25 11.01 28.80
N SER A 479 7.31 12.11 29.53
CA SER A 479 6.22 12.53 30.43
C SER A 479 5.02 13.10 29.68
N GLY A 480 5.23 13.69 28.51
CA GLY A 480 4.16 14.20 27.66
C GLY A 480 3.47 13.13 26.79
N VAL A 481 4.13 12.00 26.51
CA VAL A 481 3.48 10.84 25.89
C VAL A 481 2.50 10.20 26.89
N GLY A 482 1.21 10.37 26.64
CA GLY A 482 0.15 9.92 27.55
C GLY A 482 -0.32 8.50 27.27
N PHE A 483 -0.73 7.77 28.30
CA PHE A 483 -1.42 6.50 28.14
C PHE A 483 -2.83 6.73 27.57
N ALA A 484 -3.35 5.73 26.84
CA ALA A 484 -4.77 5.65 26.57
C ALA A 484 -5.57 5.72 27.90
N PRO A 485 -6.76 6.37 27.91
CA PRO A 485 -7.60 6.40 29.11
C PRO A 485 -7.89 4.99 29.61
N LYS A 486 -7.70 4.74 30.92
CA LYS A 486 -8.00 3.45 31.56
C LYS A 486 -9.47 3.07 31.43
N ASP A 487 -10.36 4.07 31.46
CA ASP A 487 -11.82 3.93 31.37
C ASP A 487 -12.31 4.14 29.93
N ARG A 488 -11.61 3.54 28.95
CA ARG A 488 -12.08 3.59 27.56
C ARG A 488 -13.44 2.89 27.47
N ASP A 489 -14.39 3.54 26.80
CA ASP A 489 -15.70 2.95 26.54
C ASP A 489 -15.58 1.82 25.49
N ILE A 490 -15.34 0.60 25.98
CA ILE A 490 -15.26 -0.61 25.14
C ILE A 490 -16.59 -0.81 24.38
N ALA A 491 -17.73 -0.42 24.95
CA ALA A 491 -19.01 -0.52 24.24
C ALA A 491 -19.07 0.44 23.03
N GLU A 492 -18.41 1.60 23.10
CA GLU A 492 -18.26 2.48 21.94
C GLU A 492 -17.37 1.85 20.85
N VAL A 493 -16.25 1.22 21.24
CA VAL A 493 -15.37 0.50 20.31
C VAL A 493 -16.15 -0.61 19.61
N GLU A 494 -16.85 -1.46 20.36
CA GLU A 494 -17.69 -2.53 19.83
C GLU A 494 -18.76 -2.02 18.87
N LYS A 495 -19.46 -0.93 19.25
CA LYS A 495 -20.48 -0.32 18.42
C LYS A 495 -19.93 0.13 17.06
N LYS A 496 -18.75 0.77 17.05
CA LYS A 496 -18.11 1.22 15.81
C LYS A 496 -17.64 0.05 14.96
N LEU A 497 -17.01 -0.96 15.56
CA LEU A 497 -16.62 -2.19 14.85
C LEU A 497 -17.83 -2.94 14.29
N ASN A 498 -18.97 -2.98 14.99
CA ASN A 498 -20.22 -3.56 14.49
C ASN A 498 -20.76 -2.81 13.27
N SER A 499 -20.63 -1.47 13.24
CA SER A 499 -21.01 -0.68 12.07
C SER A 499 -20.16 -1.03 10.86
N ILE A 500 -18.84 -1.15 11.04
CA ILE A 500 -17.91 -1.54 9.98
C ILE A 500 -18.20 -2.97 9.52
N GLU A 501 -18.45 -3.91 10.44
CA GLU A 501 -18.85 -5.29 10.11
C GLU A 501 -20.13 -5.32 9.26
N GLY A 502 -21.13 -4.50 9.61
CA GLY A 502 -22.38 -4.37 8.85
C GLY A 502 -22.16 -3.94 7.40
N MET A 503 -21.25 -3.01 7.15
CA MET A 503 -20.89 -2.57 5.80
C MET A 503 -20.29 -3.70 4.96
N PHE A 504 -19.43 -4.55 5.55
CA PHE A 504 -18.85 -5.70 4.85
C PHE A 504 -19.86 -6.81 4.61
N LYS A 505 -20.81 -7.04 5.53
CA LYS A 505 -21.92 -7.99 5.31
C LYS A 505 -22.82 -7.54 4.16
N GLU A 506 -23.22 -6.27 4.15
CA GLU A 506 -23.97 -5.70 3.03
C GLU A 506 -23.19 -5.84 1.72
N SER A 507 -21.86 -5.62 1.74
CA SER A 507 -21.01 -5.80 0.57
C SER A 507 -21.01 -7.24 0.03
N LEU A 508 -21.04 -8.25 0.91
CA LEU A 508 -21.16 -9.66 0.50
C LEU A 508 -22.50 -9.94 -0.16
N ASP A 509 -23.60 -9.37 0.34
CA ASP A 509 -24.92 -9.48 -0.29
C ASP A 509 -24.91 -8.87 -1.70
N PHE A 510 -24.27 -7.70 -1.87
CA PHE A 510 -24.08 -7.06 -3.18
C PHE A 510 -23.24 -7.91 -4.14
N ILE A 511 -22.15 -8.49 -3.63
CA ILE A 511 -21.27 -9.36 -4.43
C ILE A 511 -22.04 -10.58 -4.92
N GLU A 512 -22.91 -11.15 -4.09
CA GLU A 512 -23.72 -12.30 -4.47
C GLU A 512 -24.81 -11.95 -5.48
N GLU A 513 -25.47 -10.78 -5.34
CA GLU A 513 -26.37 -10.24 -6.37
C GLU A 513 -25.62 -10.05 -7.70
N GLY A 514 -24.38 -9.55 -7.64
CA GLY A 514 -23.50 -9.41 -8.80
C GLY A 514 -23.22 -10.74 -9.49
N LYS A 515 -22.87 -11.80 -8.74
CA LYS A 515 -22.67 -13.14 -9.32
C LYS A 515 -23.94 -13.70 -9.95
N THR A 516 -25.09 -13.56 -9.30
CA THR A 516 -26.38 -14.02 -9.86
C THR A 516 -26.68 -13.28 -11.17
N LEU A 517 -26.49 -11.96 -11.21
CA LEU A 517 -26.70 -11.18 -12.43
C LEU A 517 -25.71 -11.55 -13.56
N MET A 518 -24.50 -12.00 -13.22
CA MET A 518 -23.55 -12.53 -14.20
C MET A 518 -24.05 -13.83 -14.83
N ASP A 519 -24.58 -14.74 -14.02
CA ASP A 519 -25.10 -16.03 -14.50
C ASP A 519 -26.36 -15.81 -15.36
N ASP A 520 -27.29 -14.94 -14.92
CA ASP A 520 -28.46 -14.53 -15.71
C ASP A 520 -28.08 -13.93 -17.08
N LEU A 521 -26.98 -13.15 -17.12
CA LEU A 521 -26.49 -12.53 -18.35
C LEU A 521 -25.94 -13.58 -19.33
N GLU A 522 -25.20 -14.57 -18.82
CA GLU A 522 -24.66 -15.68 -19.62
C GLU A 522 -25.80 -16.51 -20.22
N GLU A 523 -26.79 -16.90 -19.41
CA GLU A 523 -27.99 -17.63 -19.87
C GLU A 523 -28.77 -16.84 -20.93
N ALA A 524 -28.92 -15.52 -20.76
CA ALA A 524 -29.62 -14.67 -21.73
C ALA A 524 -28.89 -14.59 -23.08
N ILE A 525 -27.55 -14.54 -23.05
CA ILE A 525 -26.72 -14.55 -24.27
C ILE A 525 -26.82 -15.91 -24.96
N GLU A 526 -26.75 -17.01 -24.22
CA GLU A 526 -26.90 -18.37 -24.77
C GLU A 526 -28.27 -18.56 -25.43
N ALA A 527 -29.34 -18.01 -24.81
CA ALA A 527 -30.70 -18.12 -25.32
C ALA A 527 -30.98 -17.25 -26.54
N THR A 528 -30.40 -16.04 -26.62
CA THR A 528 -30.75 -15.04 -27.65
C THR A 528 -29.68 -14.80 -28.70
N GLY A 529 -28.42 -15.14 -28.41
CA GLY A 529 -27.26 -14.80 -29.22
C GLY A 529 -26.88 -13.31 -29.19
N GLU A 530 -27.65 -12.46 -28.50
CA GLU A 530 -27.45 -11.01 -28.40
C GLU A 530 -26.97 -10.62 -26.99
N PHE A 531 -26.17 -9.55 -26.90
CA PHE A 531 -25.67 -9.06 -25.62
C PHE A 531 -26.69 -8.14 -24.92
N PRO A 532 -27.20 -8.47 -23.72
CA PRO A 532 -28.24 -7.68 -23.05
C PRO A 532 -27.67 -6.40 -22.43
N HIS A 533 -27.53 -5.33 -23.22
CA HIS A 533 -26.92 -4.06 -22.78
C HIS A 533 -27.54 -3.45 -21.50
N GLN A 534 -28.85 -3.68 -21.25
CA GLN A 534 -29.49 -3.20 -20.02
C GLN A 534 -28.98 -3.93 -18.77
N MET A 535 -28.76 -5.24 -18.85
CA MET A 535 -28.24 -6.04 -17.74
C MET A 535 -26.76 -5.73 -17.48
N ALA A 536 -25.96 -5.52 -18.53
CA ALA A 536 -24.58 -5.07 -18.39
C ALA A 536 -24.44 -3.65 -17.80
N SER A 537 -25.38 -2.75 -18.14
CA SER A 537 -25.47 -1.44 -17.48
C SER A 537 -25.81 -1.58 -15.99
N ARG A 538 -26.73 -2.48 -15.63
CA ARG A 538 -27.03 -2.81 -14.24
C ARG A 538 -25.80 -3.36 -13.50
N MET A 539 -25.02 -4.24 -14.14
CA MET A 539 -23.76 -4.76 -13.59
C MET A 539 -22.78 -3.62 -13.27
N THR A 540 -22.62 -2.67 -14.20
CA THR A 540 -21.74 -1.50 -14.01
C THR A 540 -22.16 -0.65 -12.81
N ASN A 541 -23.47 -0.41 -12.66
CA ASN A 541 -24.00 0.33 -11.53
C ASN A 541 -23.76 -0.40 -10.21
N LEU A 542 -23.95 -1.71 -10.18
CA LEU A 542 -23.70 -2.55 -9.00
C LEU A 542 -22.24 -2.48 -8.55
N LEU A 543 -21.28 -2.54 -9.48
CA LEU A 543 -19.85 -2.38 -9.20
C LEU A 543 -19.52 -0.99 -8.62
N CYS A 544 -20.10 0.07 -9.19
CA CYS A 544 -19.94 1.42 -8.69
C CYS A 544 -20.54 1.58 -7.28
N ASP A 545 -21.69 0.97 -7.03
CA ASP A 545 -22.39 1.09 -5.76
C ASP A 545 -21.71 0.30 -4.65
N LEU A 546 -21.12 -0.86 -4.95
CA LEU A 546 -20.24 -1.59 -4.03
C LEU A 546 -19.09 -0.70 -3.53
N SER A 547 -18.41 -0.01 -4.46
CA SER A 547 -17.28 0.88 -4.13
C SER A 547 -17.72 2.11 -3.32
N LYS A 548 -18.89 2.68 -3.60
CA LYS A 548 -19.44 3.82 -2.85
C LYS A 548 -19.88 3.43 -1.43
N LYS A 549 -20.51 2.27 -1.28
CA LYS A 549 -21.03 1.78 0.01
C LYS A 549 -19.93 1.30 0.92
N ASN A 550 -18.89 0.68 0.37
CA ASN A 550 -17.75 0.21 1.13
C ASN A 550 -16.44 0.77 0.55
N PRO A 551 -16.01 1.95 1.01
CA PRO A 551 -14.77 2.57 0.53
C PRO A 551 -13.51 1.74 0.85
N PHE A 552 -13.57 0.79 1.79
CA PHE A 552 -12.45 -0.11 2.09
C PHE A 552 -12.25 -1.15 1.00
N LEU A 553 -13.34 -1.76 0.51
CA LEU A 553 -13.28 -2.66 -0.65
C LEU A 553 -12.92 -1.89 -1.92
N GLY A 554 -13.43 -0.66 -2.05
CA GLY A 554 -13.00 0.25 -3.11
C GLY A 554 -11.50 0.50 -3.10
N TYR A 555 -10.85 0.55 -1.94
CA TYR A 555 -9.39 0.70 -1.82
C TYR A 555 -8.63 -0.57 -2.26
N VAL A 556 -9.06 -1.76 -1.82
CA VAL A 556 -8.45 -3.04 -2.20
C VAL A 556 -8.65 -3.39 -3.68
N GLY A 557 -9.77 -2.94 -4.26
CA GLY A 557 -10.23 -3.33 -5.60
C GLY A 557 -9.85 -2.42 -6.76
N GLN A 558 -9.12 -1.31 -6.54
CA GLN A 558 -9.01 -0.26 -7.57
C GLN A 558 -8.42 -0.73 -8.90
N SER A 559 -7.42 -1.60 -8.87
CA SER A 559 -6.82 -2.19 -10.07
C SER A 559 -7.86 -2.96 -10.89
N TYR A 560 -8.71 -3.75 -10.22
CA TYR A 560 -9.77 -4.50 -10.88
C TYR A 560 -10.89 -3.58 -11.40
N VAL A 561 -11.33 -2.60 -10.61
CA VAL A 561 -12.34 -1.61 -11.04
C VAL A 561 -11.88 -0.88 -12.31
N ALA A 562 -10.59 -0.55 -12.40
CA ALA A 562 -10.04 0.11 -13.56
C ALA A 562 -9.95 -0.80 -14.80
N ILE A 563 -9.59 -2.07 -14.63
CA ILE A 563 -9.64 -3.06 -15.71
C ILE A 563 -11.08 -3.20 -16.22
N LEU A 564 -12.06 -3.33 -15.31
CA LEU A 564 -13.47 -3.45 -15.66
C LEU A 564 -13.98 -2.23 -16.44
N ILE A 565 -13.61 -1.03 -16.02
CA ILE A 565 -14.01 0.21 -16.71
C ILE A 565 -13.32 0.36 -18.06
N ALA A 566 -12.04 0.00 -18.16
CA ALA A 566 -11.32 -0.01 -19.42
C ALA A 566 -11.95 -1.00 -20.42
N ASP A 567 -12.37 -2.16 -19.94
CA ASP A 567 -13.02 -3.20 -20.74
C ASP A 567 -14.43 -2.76 -21.21
N GLN A 568 -15.22 -2.16 -20.32
CA GLN A 568 -16.55 -1.62 -20.66
C GLN A 568 -16.54 -0.54 -21.76
N SER A 569 -15.45 0.20 -21.92
CA SER A 569 -15.34 1.21 -22.98
C SER A 569 -15.13 0.63 -24.39
N ARG A 570 -14.79 -0.67 -24.47
CA ARG A 570 -14.49 -1.37 -25.74
C ARG A 570 -15.71 -2.01 -26.40
N LEU A 571 -16.87 -2.00 -25.75
CA LEU A 571 -17.97 -2.90 -26.11
C LEU A 571 -18.73 -2.48 -27.38
N SER A 572 -18.39 -3.13 -28.50
CA SER A 572 -19.43 -3.72 -29.36
C SER A 572 -19.77 -5.16 -28.96
N LEU A 573 -18.91 -5.85 -28.19
CA LEU A 573 -19.09 -7.24 -27.69
C LEU A 573 -19.56 -8.24 -28.75
N SER A 574 -19.25 -7.95 -30.00
CA SER A 574 -19.61 -8.76 -31.16
C SER A 574 -18.71 -9.97 -31.32
N ASP A 575 -17.56 -9.98 -30.65
CA ASP A 575 -16.54 -11.02 -30.71
C ASP A 575 -16.63 -11.97 -29.50
N GLU A 576 -16.36 -13.26 -29.72
CA GLU A 576 -16.48 -14.30 -28.70
C GLU A 576 -15.35 -14.23 -27.65
N ASP A 577 -14.13 -13.87 -28.07
CA ASP A 577 -12.98 -13.73 -27.17
C ASP A 577 -13.13 -12.51 -26.26
N GLU A 578 -13.67 -11.40 -26.78
CA GLU A 578 -14.01 -10.21 -25.99
C GLU A 578 -15.07 -10.51 -24.92
N ARG A 579 -16.12 -11.27 -25.28
CA ARG A 579 -17.16 -11.69 -24.32
C ARG A 579 -16.59 -12.59 -23.22
N SER A 580 -15.82 -13.61 -23.60
CA SER A 580 -15.17 -14.52 -22.66
C SER A 580 -14.26 -13.78 -21.67
N THR A 581 -13.48 -12.83 -22.18
CA THR A 581 -12.62 -11.96 -21.35
C THR A 581 -13.44 -11.11 -20.38
N TRP A 582 -14.52 -10.49 -20.85
CA TRP A 582 -15.42 -9.69 -20.01
C TRP A 582 -15.98 -10.52 -18.85
N PHE A 583 -16.52 -11.71 -19.13
CA PHE A 583 -17.06 -12.62 -18.11
C PHE A 583 -16.00 -13.05 -17.09
N LYS A 584 -14.80 -13.41 -17.57
CA LYS A 584 -13.68 -13.80 -16.72
C LYS A 584 -13.31 -12.69 -15.73
N VAL A 585 -13.08 -11.47 -16.21
CA VAL A 585 -12.65 -10.34 -15.36
C VAL A 585 -13.72 -10.00 -14.32
N HIS A 586 -15.01 -10.03 -14.67
CA HIS A 586 -16.09 -9.75 -13.71
C HIS A 586 -16.23 -10.85 -12.66
N ARG A 587 -16.10 -12.13 -13.03
CA ARG A 587 -16.12 -13.25 -12.07
C ARG A 587 -14.94 -13.18 -11.11
N GLU A 588 -13.73 -12.94 -11.63
CA GLU A 588 -12.53 -12.75 -10.81
C GLU A 588 -12.68 -11.56 -9.85
N PHE A 589 -13.28 -10.45 -10.30
CA PHE A 589 -13.59 -9.31 -9.44
C PHE A 589 -14.46 -9.72 -8.25
N PHE A 590 -15.63 -10.34 -8.49
CA PHE A 590 -16.55 -10.71 -7.41
C PHE A 590 -15.95 -11.74 -6.46
N GLN A 591 -15.19 -12.71 -7.00
CA GLN A 591 -14.48 -13.69 -6.18
C GLN A 591 -13.43 -13.02 -5.29
N ALA A 592 -12.55 -12.20 -5.86
CA ALA A 592 -11.49 -11.51 -5.12
C ALA A 592 -12.07 -10.57 -4.04
N HIS A 593 -13.13 -9.82 -4.36
CA HIS A 593 -13.78 -8.93 -3.39
C HIS A 593 -14.52 -9.70 -2.30
N GLY A 594 -15.11 -10.85 -2.62
CA GLY A 594 -15.72 -11.73 -1.63
C GLY A 594 -14.70 -12.29 -0.64
N ILE A 595 -13.53 -12.71 -1.15
CA ILE A 595 -12.40 -13.15 -0.31
C ILE A 595 -11.92 -11.99 0.56
N ALA A 596 -11.65 -10.82 -0.03
CA ALA A 596 -11.21 -9.63 0.71
C ALA A 596 -12.20 -9.26 1.82
N ALA A 597 -13.50 -9.18 1.52
CA ALA A 597 -14.53 -8.86 2.49
C ALA A 597 -14.57 -9.88 3.65
N THR A 598 -14.39 -11.17 3.35
CA THR A 598 -14.31 -12.22 4.37
C THR A 598 -13.09 -12.05 5.27
N VAL A 599 -11.92 -11.82 4.70
CA VAL A 599 -10.68 -11.55 5.46
C VAL A 599 -10.84 -10.32 6.36
N PHE A 600 -11.45 -9.24 5.86
CA PHE A 600 -11.76 -8.06 6.69
C PHE A 600 -12.68 -8.39 7.85
N LEU A 601 -13.74 -9.18 7.62
CA LEU A 601 -14.68 -9.59 8.67
C LEU A 601 -13.97 -10.37 9.79
N ASP A 602 -13.06 -11.28 9.43
CA ASP A 602 -12.30 -12.05 10.41
C ASP A 602 -11.39 -11.15 11.27
N TRP A 603 -10.70 -10.18 10.65
CA TRP A 603 -9.88 -9.22 11.39
C TRP A 603 -10.70 -8.20 12.20
N ILE A 604 -11.93 -7.87 11.80
CA ILE A 604 -12.87 -7.09 12.63
C ILE A 604 -13.27 -7.87 13.88
N ARG A 605 -13.54 -9.17 13.75
CA ARG A 605 -13.82 -10.05 14.89
C ARG A 605 -12.61 -10.14 15.82
N TYR A 606 -11.40 -10.23 15.28
CA TYR A 606 -10.16 -10.23 16.05
C TYR A 606 -9.98 -8.94 16.85
N MET A 607 -10.16 -7.77 16.21
CA MET A 607 -10.08 -6.47 16.88
C MET A 607 -11.14 -6.33 17.99
N ARG A 608 -12.35 -6.85 17.77
CA ARG A 608 -13.40 -6.90 18.79
C ARG A 608 -12.99 -7.77 19.99
N ALA A 609 -12.49 -8.97 19.73
CA ALA A 609 -11.99 -9.86 20.78
C ALA A 609 -10.82 -9.24 21.57
N SER A 610 -9.96 -8.48 20.89
CA SER A 610 -8.90 -7.69 21.54
C SER A 610 -9.47 -6.65 22.52
N SER A 611 -10.61 -6.03 22.21
CA SER A 611 -11.21 -5.00 23.07
C SER A 611 -11.73 -5.56 24.40
N THR A 612 -12.07 -6.85 24.45
CA THR A 612 -12.54 -7.53 25.68
C THR A 612 -11.40 -7.93 26.61
N LEU A 613 -10.15 -7.87 26.16
CA LEU A 613 -8.95 -8.25 26.92
C LEU A 613 -8.32 -7.07 27.70
N SER A 614 -9.06 -5.99 27.93
CA SER A 614 -8.58 -4.81 28.66
C SER A 614 -7.91 -5.15 29.99
N ASP A 615 -8.53 -6.01 30.81
CA ASP A 615 -7.96 -6.41 32.11
C ASP A 615 -6.66 -7.19 31.96
N PHE A 616 -6.59 -8.09 30.97
CA PHE A 616 -5.38 -8.85 30.66
C PHE A 616 -4.25 -7.91 30.22
N PHE A 617 -4.51 -6.98 29.31
CA PHE A 617 -3.49 -6.04 28.82
C PHE A 617 -3.07 -5.01 29.86
N ASN A 618 -4.00 -4.52 30.70
CA ASN A 618 -3.70 -3.56 31.76
C ASN A 618 -2.93 -4.21 32.93
N SER A 619 -3.14 -5.50 33.19
CA SER A 619 -2.43 -6.25 34.24
C SER A 619 -1.12 -6.87 33.75
N SER A 620 -0.97 -7.04 32.43
CA SER A 620 0.28 -7.47 31.81
C SER A 620 1.37 -6.45 32.09
N ASN A 621 2.27 -6.76 33.03
CA ASN A 621 3.45 -5.95 33.25
C ASN A 621 4.37 -6.13 32.03
N ILE A 622 4.43 -5.11 31.17
CA ILE A 622 5.27 -5.13 29.97
C ILE A 622 6.70 -4.80 30.44
N GLN A 623 7.35 -5.81 31.00
CA GLN A 623 8.73 -5.73 31.46
C GLN A 623 9.72 -5.78 30.29
N PHE A 624 10.88 -5.13 30.48
CA PHE A 624 12.01 -5.24 29.58
C PHE A 624 13.34 -5.52 30.31
N PRO A 625 14.12 -6.52 29.86
CA PRO A 625 13.80 -7.48 28.78
C PRO A 625 12.52 -8.29 29.10
N PRO A 626 11.78 -8.77 28.08
CA PRO A 626 10.63 -9.62 28.32
C PRO A 626 11.06 -10.86 29.12
N ASP A 627 10.31 -11.19 30.17
CA ASP A 627 10.51 -12.43 30.91
C ASP A 627 10.05 -13.60 30.03
N GLU A 628 10.99 -14.15 29.25
CA GLU A 628 10.74 -15.24 28.30
C GLU A 628 10.17 -16.48 28.99
N GLU A 629 10.61 -16.79 30.22
CA GLU A 629 10.09 -17.92 31.00
C GLU A 629 8.63 -17.69 31.40
N ALA A 630 8.28 -16.49 31.86
CA ALA A 630 6.90 -16.14 32.21
C ALA A 630 5.97 -16.08 30.99
N ILE A 631 6.49 -15.69 29.82
CA ILE A 631 5.75 -15.71 28.55
C ILE A 631 5.51 -17.16 28.13
N GLN A 632 6.54 -18.00 28.14
CA GLN A 632 6.43 -19.41 27.78
C GLN A 632 5.45 -20.15 28.70
N ALA A 633 5.50 -19.89 30.02
CA ALA A 633 4.59 -20.51 30.99
C ALA A 633 3.11 -20.14 30.77
N GLN A 634 2.81 -18.99 30.18
CA GLN A 634 1.46 -18.60 29.79
C GLN A 634 1.06 -19.16 28.42
N LEU A 635 2.03 -19.29 27.51
CA LEU A 635 1.81 -19.72 26.14
C LEU A 635 1.57 -21.24 26.04
N GLU A 636 2.35 -22.06 26.75
CA GLU A 636 2.27 -23.52 26.65
C GLU A 636 0.88 -24.11 26.94
N PRO A 637 0.14 -23.69 28.00
CA PRO A 637 -1.21 -24.18 28.25
C PRO A 637 -2.19 -23.85 27.12
N LEU A 638 -2.04 -22.69 26.49
CA LEU A 638 -2.88 -22.26 25.36
C LEU A 638 -2.58 -23.10 24.11
N LEU A 639 -1.30 -23.27 23.77
CA LEU A 639 -0.89 -24.10 22.64
C LEU A 639 -1.31 -25.57 22.82
N LYS A 640 -1.24 -26.09 24.05
CA LYS A 640 -1.73 -27.43 24.37
C LYS A 640 -3.24 -27.53 24.17
N LYS A 641 -4.00 -26.56 24.70
CA LYS A 641 -5.45 -26.51 24.53
C LYS A 641 -5.84 -26.44 23.06
N GLU A 642 -5.13 -25.66 22.24
CA GLU A 642 -5.39 -25.57 20.80
C GLU A 642 -5.33 -26.95 20.11
N GLN A 643 -4.36 -27.78 20.50
CA GLN A 643 -4.19 -29.12 19.93
C GLN A 643 -5.25 -30.12 20.42
N GLU A 644 -5.81 -29.93 21.62
CA GLU A 644 -6.76 -30.87 22.24
C GLU A 644 -8.23 -30.48 21.99
N GLU A 645 -8.55 -29.19 22.04
CA GLU A 645 -9.92 -28.66 22.08
C GLU A 645 -10.17 -27.51 21.07
N GLY A 646 -9.11 -26.90 20.55
CA GLY A 646 -9.16 -25.65 19.78
C GLY A 646 -9.22 -24.39 20.67
N LEU A 647 -8.90 -23.24 20.07
CA LEU A 647 -8.94 -21.95 20.77
C LEU A 647 -10.21 -21.17 20.44
N THR A 648 -10.69 -20.41 21.44
CA THR A 648 -11.58 -19.29 21.16
C THR A 648 -10.80 -18.15 20.51
N ILE A 649 -11.49 -17.25 19.80
CA ILE A 649 -10.85 -16.08 19.18
C ILE A 649 -10.11 -15.20 20.21
N VAL A 650 -10.64 -15.11 21.43
CA VAL A 650 -9.99 -14.36 22.52
C VAL A 650 -8.66 -15.02 22.92
N GLU A 651 -8.60 -16.34 22.94
CA GLU A 651 -7.38 -17.07 23.27
C GLU A 651 -6.34 -17.01 22.15
N SER A 652 -6.75 -17.04 20.87
CA SER A 652 -5.83 -16.79 19.75
C SER A 652 -5.21 -15.38 19.83
N VAL A 653 -6.02 -14.34 20.14
CA VAL A 653 -5.49 -12.99 20.40
C VAL A 653 -4.46 -12.98 21.53
N MET A 654 -4.70 -13.76 22.60
CA MET A 654 -3.73 -13.87 23.70
C MET A 654 -2.42 -14.54 23.26
N VAL A 655 -2.50 -15.62 22.49
CA VAL A 655 -1.31 -16.30 21.93
C VAL A 655 -0.52 -15.34 21.06
N ASP A 656 -1.16 -14.64 20.13
CA ASP A 656 -0.53 -13.64 19.26
C ASP A 656 0.13 -12.51 20.03
N PHE A 657 -0.56 -12.00 21.05
CA PHE A 657 -0.01 -10.96 21.90
C PHE A 657 1.27 -11.45 22.58
N LEU A 658 1.28 -12.67 23.13
CA LEU A 658 2.47 -13.27 23.74
C LEU A 658 3.60 -13.48 22.72
N LEU A 659 3.27 -13.98 21.53
CA LEU A 659 4.23 -14.19 20.44
C LEU A 659 4.82 -12.89 19.92
N SER A 660 4.08 -11.77 19.94
CA SER A 660 4.63 -10.47 19.56
C SER A 660 5.67 -9.92 20.54
N ARG A 661 5.70 -10.44 21.78
CA ARG A 661 6.62 -9.99 22.85
C ARG A 661 7.95 -10.73 22.89
N VAL A 662 8.10 -11.75 22.07
CA VAL A 662 9.28 -12.61 22.00
C VAL A 662 9.58 -12.89 20.54
N ASP A 663 10.79 -13.34 20.26
CA ASP A 663 11.12 -13.85 18.94
C ASP A 663 11.31 -15.35 19.04
N PRO A 664 10.34 -16.16 18.55
CA PRO A 664 10.43 -17.61 18.65
C PRO A 664 11.68 -18.19 17.99
N VAL A 665 12.26 -17.51 17.00
CA VAL A 665 13.47 -17.97 16.29
C VAL A 665 14.72 -17.76 17.13
N SER A 666 14.81 -16.67 17.90
CA SER A 666 15.96 -16.42 18.79
C SER A 666 15.75 -16.94 20.22
N ALA A 667 14.51 -17.23 20.61
CA ALA A 667 14.17 -17.75 21.93
C ALA A 667 14.72 -19.16 22.12
N LYS A 668 15.25 -19.45 23.32
CA LYS A 668 15.78 -20.77 23.67
C LYS A 668 14.67 -21.71 24.16
N TRP A 669 13.57 -21.78 23.41
CA TRP A 669 12.43 -22.61 23.76
C TRP A 669 12.60 -24.05 23.33
N SER A 670 11.86 -24.94 23.98
CA SER A 670 11.85 -26.36 23.61
C SER A 670 11.42 -26.52 22.14
N PRO A 671 12.07 -27.39 21.36
CA PRO A 671 11.66 -27.67 19.97
C PRO A 671 10.18 -28.07 19.84
N TRP A 672 9.61 -28.70 20.87
CA TRP A 672 8.19 -29.04 20.95
C TRP A 672 7.28 -27.81 21.01
N VAL A 673 7.71 -26.76 21.72
CA VAL A 673 6.97 -25.48 21.82
C VAL A 673 7.03 -24.76 20.47
N LEU A 674 8.20 -24.72 19.84
CA LEU A 674 8.38 -24.12 18.50
C LEU A 674 7.51 -24.83 17.45
N TRP A 675 7.42 -26.17 17.52
CA TRP A 675 6.51 -26.94 16.66
C TRP A 675 5.05 -26.58 16.92
N ALA A 676 4.63 -26.47 18.20
CA ALA A 676 3.27 -26.07 18.55
C ALA A 676 2.93 -24.65 18.07
N ILE A 677 3.86 -23.70 18.18
CA ILE A 677 3.73 -22.34 17.63
C ILE A 677 3.58 -22.38 16.11
N GLY A 678 4.39 -23.19 15.42
CA GLY A 678 4.26 -23.39 13.98
C GLY A 678 2.85 -23.85 13.60
N ARG A 679 2.26 -24.77 14.36
CA ARG A 679 0.89 -25.25 14.14
C ARG A 679 -0.16 -24.17 14.36
N HIS A 680 -0.04 -23.38 15.43
CA HIS A 680 -0.89 -22.22 15.68
C HIS A 680 -0.87 -21.24 14.49
N LEU A 681 0.33 -20.77 14.12
CA LEU A 681 0.52 -19.82 13.01
C LEU A 681 0.00 -20.36 11.68
N HIS A 682 0.17 -21.67 11.44
CA HIS A 682 -0.37 -22.32 10.25
C HIS A 682 -1.91 -22.30 10.21
N GLN A 683 -2.57 -22.53 11.34
CA GLN A 683 -4.03 -22.50 11.43
C GLN A 683 -4.59 -21.11 11.18
N GLU A 684 -3.85 -20.05 11.54
CA GLU A 684 -4.18 -18.66 11.23
C GLU A 684 -3.85 -18.25 9.77
N GLY A 685 -3.32 -19.17 8.96
CA GLY A 685 -2.89 -18.90 7.58
C GLY A 685 -1.60 -18.09 7.46
N ARG A 686 -0.82 -17.97 8.54
CA ARG A 686 0.47 -17.26 8.60
C ARG A 686 1.61 -18.20 8.23
N TYR A 687 1.56 -18.74 7.02
CA TYR A 687 2.43 -19.83 6.58
C TYR A 687 3.92 -19.48 6.60
N VAL A 688 4.28 -18.21 6.36
CA VAL A 688 5.67 -17.75 6.41
C VAL A 688 6.23 -17.88 7.82
N GLU A 689 5.52 -17.31 8.79
CA GLU A 689 5.94 -17.31 10.19
C GLU A 689 5.93 -18.72 10.78
N ALA A 690 4.94 -19.53 10.36
CA ALA A 690 4.87 -20.94 10.68
C ALA A 690 6.11 -21.68 10.16
N SER A 691 6.53 -21.42 8.91
CA SER A 691 7.70 -22.07 8.30
C SER A 691 9.00 -21.79 9.07
N PHE A 692 9.19 -20.57 9.57
CA PHE A 692 10.33 -20.22 10.42
C PHE A 692 10.29 -20.96 11.76
N SER A 693 9.10 -21.06 12.36
CA SER A 693 8.92 -21.79 13.62
C SER A 693 9.18 -23.30 13.47
N TYR A 694 8.72 -23.91 12.38
CA TYR A 694 9.03 -25.31 12.09
C TYR A 694 10.51 -25.53 11.80
N GLN A 695 11.16 -24.60 11.10
CA GLN A 695 12.60 -24.67 10.84
C GLN A 695 13.40 -24.63 12.15
N ALA A 696 13.09 -23.68 13.03
CA ALA A 696 13.72 -23.58 14.35
C ALA A 696 13.45 -24.82 15.23
N ALA A 697 12.26 -25.42 15.13
CA ALA A 697 11.95 -26.69 15.79
C ALA A 697 12.84 -27.84 15.27
N ILE A 698 13.01 -27.97 13.95
CA ILE A 698 13.86 -29.01 13.34
C ILE A 698 15.31 -28.84 13.81
N GLU A 699 15.86 -27.63 13.73
CA GLU A 699 17.22 -27.31 14.21
C GLU A 699 17.38 -27.64 15.69
N GLY A 700 16.37 -27.34 16.50
CA GLY A 700 16.37 -27.66 17.92
C GLY A 700 16.28 -29.16 18.23
N PHE A 701 15.74 -29.97 17.32
CA PHE A 701 15.72 -31.44 17.43
C PHE A 701 17.01 -32.10 16.93
N GLU A 702 17.93 -31.37 16.31
CA GLU A 702 19.18 -31.94 15.79
C GLU A 702 19.97 -32.65 16.91
N GLY A 703 20.33 -33.91 16.67
CA GLY A 703 21.02 -34.76 17.65
C GLY A 703 20.17 -35.23 18.84
N SER A 704 18.88 -34.91 18.88
CA SER A 704 17.92 -35.42 19.87
C SER A 704 17.29 -36.74 19.43
N GLN A 705 16.82 -37.55 20.39
CA GLN A 705 16.03 -38.75 20.08
C GLN A 705 14.55 -38.37 19.91
N MET A 706 13.99 -38.66 18.74
CA MET A 706 12.59 -38.40 18.39
C MET A 706 12.00 -39.65 17.72
N GLY A 707 10.74 -39.98 18.03
CA GLY A 707 10.04 -41.08 17.36
C GLY A 707 9.81 -40.78 15.88
N LEU A 708 9.88 -41.80 15.02
CA LEU A 708 9.74 -41.66 13.56
C LEU A 708 8.43 -40.97 13.17
N ASP A 709 7.31 -41.32 13.81
CA ASP A 709 6.00 -40.70 13.56
C ASP A 709 5.99 -39.20 13.84
N ALA A 710 6.65 -38.78 14.94
CA ALA A 710 6.70 -37.38 15.32
C ALA A 710 7.61 -36.57 14.38
N ALA A 711 8.76 -37.13 14.00
CA ALA A 711 9.66 -36.51 13.01
C ALA A 711 8.96 -36.35 11.65
N THR A 712 8.24 -37.39 11.22
CA THR A 712 7.44 -37.38 9.99
C THR A 712 6.35 -36.30 10.05
N ALA A 713 5.61 -36.21 11.16
CA ALA A 713 4.56 -35.22 11.34
C ALA A 713 5.11 -33.78 11.27
N LEU A 714 6.22 -33.48 11.94
CA LEU A 714 6.87 -32.17 11.89
C LEU A 714 7.28 -31.78 10.46
N LEU A 715 7.85 -32.71 9.70
CA LEU A 715 8.27 -32.46 8.32
C LEU A 715 7.07 -32.25 7.39
N LYS A 716 5.98 -33.00 7.59
CA LYS A 716 4.70 -32.78 6.87
C LYS A 716 4.12 -31.39 7.19
N ASP A 717 4.12 -30.98 8.46
CA ASP A 717 3.63 -29.65 8.86
C ASP A 717 4.47 -28.51 8.23
N ARG A 718 5.80 -28.66 8.22
CA ARG A 718 6.70 -27.73 7.52
C ARG A 718 6.38 -27.69 6.03
N ALA A 719 6.23 -28.85 5.39
CA ALA A 719 5.91 -28.94 3.96
C ALA A 719 4.56 -28.27 3.63
N ARG A 720 3.49 -28.49 4.41
CA ARG A 720 2.19 -27.84 4.20
C ARG A 720 2.32 -26.32 4.23
N SER A 721 3.10 -25.78 5.17
CA SER A 721 3.32 -24.33 5.28
C SER A 721 4.13 -23.80 4.11
N LEU A 722 5.19 -24.51 3.72
CA LEU A 722 6.01 -24.12 2.58
C LEU A 722 5.26 -24.20 1.25
N MET A 723 4.21 -25.02 1.16
CA MET A 723 3.30 -25.07 0.01
C MET A 723 2.17 -24.03 0.09
N GLY A 724 1.88 -23.48 1.27
CA GLY A 724 0.80 -22.53 1.48
C GLY A 724 1.02 -21.21 0.75
N ARG A 725 -0.06 -20.54 0.33
CA ARG A 725 -0.01 -19.15 -0.11
C ARG A 725 -0.45 -18.27 1.06
N ASP A 726 0.41 -17.35 1.47
CA ASP A 726 0.13 -16.38 2.55
C ASP A 726 0.18 -14.98 1.96
N LEU A 727 -0.95 -14.54 1.40
CA LEU A 727 -1.13 -13.22 0.78
C LEU A 727 0.00 -12.91 -0.23
N CYS A 728 0.92 -12.00 0.10
CA CYS A 728 2.05 -11.60 -0.74
C CYS A 728 3.11 -12.70 -0.92
N TRP A 729 3.09 -13.73 -0.09
CA TRP A 729 4.09 -14.77 -0.09
C TRP A 729 3.66 -15.95 -0.95
N ILE A 730 4.54 -16.27 -1.91
CA ILE A 730 4.45 -17.45 -2.74
C ILE A 730 5.23 -18.56 -2.04
N GLY A 731 4.62 -19.75 -1.94
CA GLY A 731 5.23 -20.95 -1.38
C GLY A 731 6.66 -21.20 -1.87
N ASN A 732 7.45 -21.91 -1.06
CA ASN A 732 8.75 -22.44 -1.46
C ASN A 732 8.62 -23.94 -1.78
N PRO A 733 8.25 -24.30 -3.03
CA PRO A 733 8.01 -25.69 -3.40
C PRO A 733 9.26 -26.55 -3.32
N GLN A 734 10.45 -25.96 -3.48
CA GLN A 734 11.71 -26.68 -3.35
C GLN A 734 11.94 -27.11 -1.89
N ALA A 735 11.85 -26.16 -0.94
CA ALA A 735 12.01 -26.49 0.46
C ALA A 735 10.91 -27.44 0.97
N ALA A 736 9.69 -27.34 0.40
CA ALA A 736 8.61 -28.29 0.67
C ALA A 736 8.94 -29.71 0.17
N LEU A 737 9.49 -29.83 -1.05
CA LEU A 737 9.94 -31.10 -1.60
C LEU A 737 11.04 -31.72 -0.73
N GLU A 738 12.01 -30.91 -0.28
CA GLU A 738 13.07 -31.36 0.63
C GLU A 738 12.50 -31.87 1.96
N SER A 739 11.54 -31.16 2.56
CA SER A 739 10.83 -31.64 3.75
C SER A 739 10.16 -33.00 3.51
N LEU A 740 9.44 -33.14 2.39
CA LEU A 740 8.69 -34.37 2.08
C LEU A 740 9.61 -35.54 1.75
N ALA A 741 10.73 -35.31 1.08
CA ALA A 741 11.72 -36.35 0.82
C ALA A 741 12.35 -36.87 2.12
N ASN A 742 12.65 -35.97 3.07
CA ASN A 742 13.11 -36.38 4.39
C ASN A 742 12.01 -37.15 5.14
N ALA A 743 10.75 -36.69 5.10
CA ALA A 743 9.63 -37.39 5.74
C ALA A 743 9.48 -38.82 5.17
N TYR A 744 9.56 -38.95 3.84
CA TYR A 744 9.47 -40.23 3.15
C TYR A 744 10.60 -41.18 3.55
N SER A 745 11.81 -40.67 3.79
CA SER A 745 12.93 -41.50 4.24
C SER A 745 12.70 -42.13 5.63
N TYR A 746 11.87 -41.50 6.46
CA TYR A 746 11.51 -42.02 7.79
C TYR A 746 10.32 -42.97 7.77
N THR A 747 9.29 -42.67 6.97
CA THR A 747 8.08 -43.48 6.85
C THR A 747 7.61 -43.56 5.39
N PRO A 748 8.24 -44.41 4.55
CA PRO A 748 7.92 -44.51 3.12
C PRO A 748 6.51 -45.05 2.85
N GLU A 749 5.92 -45.75 3.81
CA GLU A 749 4.57 -46.32 3.73
C GLU A 749 3.45 -45.32 4.07
N ASP A 750 3.78 -44.06 4.47
CA ASP A 750 2.76 -43.05 4.80
C ASP A 750 2.10 -42.51 3.50
N PRO A 751 0.82 -42.82 3.24
CA PRO A 751 0.15 -42.42 2.01
C PRO A 751 -0.05 -40.90 1.91
N GLU A 752 -0.02 -40.16 3.02
CA GLU A 752 -0.16 -38.71 3.00
C GLU A 752 1.05 -38.02 2.36
N ILE A 753 2.25 -38.58 2.54
CA ILE A 753 3.48 -38.02 1.94
C ILE A 753 3.39 -38.08 0.42
N VAL A 754 2.97 -39.23 -0.11
CA VAL A 754 2.77 -39.45 -1.55
C VAL A 754 1.71 -38.47 -2.09
N TYR A 755 0.58 -38.34 -1.40
CA TYR A 755 -0.47 -37.39 -1.77
C TYR A 755 0.02 -35.94 -1.80
N MET A 756 0.77 -35.50 -0.79
CA MET A 756 1.32 -34.14 -0.73
C MET A 756 2.31 -33.88 -1.88
N LEU A 757 3.11 -34.87 -2.26
CA LEU A 757 4.03 -34.80 -3.40
C LEU A 757 3.29 -34.68 -4.73
N GLU A 758 2.23 -35.47 -4.94
CA GLU A 758 1.38 -35.35 -6.12
C GLU A 758 0.80 -33.95 -6.24
N ARG A 759 0.26 -33.39 -5.14
CA ARG A 759 -0.26 -32.02 -5.10
C ARG A 759 0.79 -30.95 -5.39
N LEU A 760 2.01 -31.14 -4.89
CA LEU A 760 3.14 -30.24 -5.15
C LEU A 760 3.47 -30.22 -6.65
N LEU A 761 3.48 -31.38 -7.30
CA LEU A 761 3.74 -31.53 -8.73
C LEU A 761 2.59 -30.94 -9.57
N GLU A 762 1.33 -31.15 -9.18
CA GLU A 762 0.15 -30.57 -9.84
C GLU A 762 0.16 -29.04 -9.80
N ARG A 763 0.41 -28.44 -8.62
CA ARG A 763 0.41 -26.98 -8.45
C ARG A 763 1.44 -26.28 -9.34
N ARG A 764 2.57 -26.94 -9.61
CA ARG A 764 3.61 -26.39 -10.46
C ARG A 764 3.17 -26.17 -11.91
N LYS A 765 2.21 -26.96 -12.44
CA LYS A 765 1.63 -26.71 -13.77
C LYS A 765 0.95 -25.34 -13.86
N VAL A 766 0.30 -24.92 -12.78
CA VAL A 766 -0.41 -23.64 -12.69
C VAL A 766 0.55 -22.49 -12.37
N ASP A 767 1.44 -22.69 -11.39
CA ASP A 767 2.36 -21.64 -10.95
C ASP A 767 3.43 -21.29 -12.00
N THR A 768 3.79 -22.19 -12.92
CA THR A 768 4.78 -21.89 -13.97
C THR A 768 4.24 -20.91 -15.03
N GLU A 769 2.93 -20.89 -15.26
CA GLU A 769 2.27 -19.92 -16.14
C GLU A 769 2.18 -18.53 -15.47
N ASP A 770 1.95 -18.48 -14.16
CA ASP A 770 1.91 -17.25 -13.35
C ASP A 770 3.32 -16.68 -13.03
N MET A 771 4.32 -17.53 -12.74
CA MET A 771 5.68 -17.12 -12.40
C MET A 771 6.45 -16.49 -13.57
N LEU A 772 6.09 -16.82 -14.82
CA LEU A 772 6.65 -16.15 -16.01
C LEU A 772 6.33 -14.65 -16.07
N ILE A 773 5.34 -14.19 -15.28
CA ILE A 773 4.89 -12.79 -15.20
C ILE A 773 5.60 -12.02 -14.07
N LYS A 774 6.08 -12.69 -13.02
CA LYS A 774 6.68 -12.07 -11.82
C LYS A 774 8.11 -12.59 -11.61
N GLN A 775 9.10 -11.80 -12.06
CA GLN A 775 10.52 -12.16 -12.06
C GLN A 775 11.07 -12.48 -10.65
N THR A 776 11.47 -13.74 -10.45
CA THR A 776 12.45 -14.15 -9.43
C THR A 776 13.46 -15.14 -10.02
N ASP A 777 14.69 -15.10 -9.53
CA ASP A 777 15.91 -15.85 -9.89
C ASP A 777 15.85 -16.85 -11.09
N PRO A 778 16.39 -16.48 -12.27
CA PRO A 778 16.34 -17.29 -13.50
C PRO A 778 17.10 -18.63 -13.47
N ASP A 779 18.14 -18.74 -12.63
CA ASP A 779 19.08 -19.86 -12.72
C ASP A 779 18.61 -21.09 -11.91
N ASN A 780 17.96 -20.88 -10.75
CA ASN A 780 17.28 -21.93 -9.99
C ASN A 780 16.05 -22.49 -10.75
N ILE A 781 15.34 -21.62 -11.46
CA ILE A 781 14.16 -21.97 -12.25
C ILE A 781 14.50 -22.94 -13.40
N LYS A 782 15.60 -22.69 -14.13
CA LYS A 782 15.97 -23.49 -15.31
C LYS A 782 16.41 -24.92 -14.99
N TYR A 783 17.24 -25.12 -13.97
CA TYR A 783 17.73 -26.45 -13.60
C TYR A 783 16.57 -27.33 -13.10
N PHE A 784 15.70 -26.76 -12.25
CA PHE A 784 14.55 -27.46 -11.69
C PHE A 784 13.42 -27.66 -12.72
N GLN A 785 13.28 -26.80 -13.74
CA GLN A 785 12.36 -26.99 -14.88
C GLN A 785 12.74 -28.20 -15.72
N ALA A 786 14.02 -28.36 -16.05
CA ALA A 786 14.50 -29.48 -16.85
C ALA A 786 14.29 -30.84 -16.15
N MET A 787 14.44 -30.87 -14.83
CA MET A 787 14.30 -32.08 -14.02
C MET A 787 12.83 -32.52 -13.84
N VAL A 788 11.90 -31.58 -13.63
CA VAL A 788 10.48 -31.90 -13.46
C VAL A 788 9.74 -32.12 -14.76
N SER A 789 10.11 -31.43 -15.85
CA SER A 789 9.57 -31.79 -17.18
C SER A 789 9.95 -33.21 -17.62
N ALA A 790 11.02 -33.79 -17.05
CA ALA A 790 11.36 -35.19 -17.25
C ALA A 790 10.42 -36.13 -16.46
N LEU A 791 10.10 -35.78 -15.20
CA LEU A 791 9.19 -36.53 -14.34
C LEU A 791 7.73 -36.46 -14.83
N GLU A 792 7.28 -35.29 -15.28
CA GLU A 792 5.94 -35.07 -15.85
C GLU A 792 5.68 -35.94 -17.08
N LYS A 793 6.65 -36.02 -17.99
CA LYS A 793 6.58 -36.89 -19.18
C LYS A 793 6.50 -38.38 -18.82
N GLU A 794 7.01 -38.76 -17.66
CA GLU A 794 6.98 -40.13 -17.17
C GLU A 794 5.64 -40.43 -16.48
N LEU A 795 5.14 -39.51 -15.64
CA LEU A 795 3.82 -39.60 -14.99
C LEU A 795 2.65 -39.54 -15.98
N GLU A 796 2.74 -38.75 -17.05
CA GLU A 796 1.72 -38.67 -18.11
C GLU A 796 1.59 -39.96 -18.93
N ARG A 797 2.59 -40.86 -18.86
CA ARG A 797 2.57 -42.16 -19.56
C ARG A 797 1.95 -43.27 -18.72
N LEU A 798 1.55 -43.00 -17.48
CA LEU A 798 1.12 -43.99 -16.51
C LEU A 798 -0.39 -43.86 -16.23
N ASN A 799 -1.08 -44.99 -16.35
CA ASN A 799 -2.55 -45.08 -16.31
C ASN A 799 -3.11 -45.58 -14.99
N SER A 800 -2.27 -46.03 -14.05
CA SER A 800 -2.69 -46.50 -12.73
C SER A 800 -2.01 -45.71 -11.61
N ASP A 801 -2.72 -45.49 -10.51
CA ASP A 801 -2.19 -44.76 -9.34
C ASP A 801 -1.00 -45.50 -8.71
N THR A 802 -0.98 -46.83 -8.78
CA THR A 802 0.14 -47.66 -8.31
C THR A 802 1.43 -47.40 -9.11
N ASP A 803 1.33 -47.28 -10.43
CA ASP A 803 2.52 -47.01 -11.27
C ASP A 803 3.09 -45.60 -11.05
N ARG A 804 2.23 -44.63 -10.69
CA ARG A 804 2.64 -43.24 -10.40
C ARG A 804 3.41 -43.16 -9.09
N ALA A 805 2.94 -43.84 -8.05
CA ALA A 805 3.63 -43.97 -6.77
C ALA A 805 5.05 -44.54 -6.94
N ASP A 806 5.21 -45.61 -7.73
CA ASP A 806 6.51 -46.24 -8.02
C ASP A 806 7.50 -45.31 -8.77
N VAL A 807 7.01 -44.36 -9.58
CA VAL A 807 7.86 -43.36 -10.27
C VAL A 807 8.25 -42.23 -9.33
N ILE A 808 7.32 -41.78 -8.47
CA ILE A 808 7.61 -40.79 -7.42
C ILE A 808 8.64 -41.35 -6.44
N GLU A 809 8.51 -42.60 -6.00
CA GLU A 809 9.48 -43.28 -5.13
C GLU A 809 10.88 -43.31 -5.75
N ARG A 810 11.01 -43.74 -7.01
CA ARG A 810 12.30 -43.75 -7.73
C ARG A 810 12.92 -42.35 -7.85
N TYR A 811 12.10 -41.32 -7.98
CA TYR A 811 12.54 -39.93 -8.02
C TYR A 811 13.05 -39.43 -6.67
N LEU A 812 12.36 -39.76 -5.58
CA LEU A 812 12.79 -39.45 -4.20
C LEU A 812 14.13 -40.09 -3.88
N VAL A 813 14.30 -41.38 -4.22
CA VAL A 813 15.57 -42.10 -4.06
C VAL A 813 16.70 -41.41 -4.81
N LYS A 814 16.45 -40.88 -6.02
CA LYS A 814 17.46 -40.17 -6.81
C LYS A 814 17.88 -38.83 -6.16
N ILE A 815 16.92 -38.05 -5.65
CA ILE A 815 17.21 -36.78 -4.95
C ILE A 815 18.04 -37.03 -3.68
N LEU A 816 17.66 -38.04 -2.90
CA LEU A 816 18.40 -38.44 -1.69
C LEU A 816 19.82 -38.93 -2.03
N GLN A 817 20.00 -39.65 -3.15
CA GLN A 817 21.30 -40.10 -3.64
C GLN A 817 22.18 -38.95 -4.15
N GLU A 818 21.63 -37.97 -4.87
CA GLU A 818 22.39 -36.79 -5.34
C GLU A 818 22.86 -35.93 -4.16
N LYS A 819 22.08 -35.83 -3.08
CA LYS A 819 22.48 -35.18 -1.82
C LYS A 819 23.70 -35.82 -1.15
N SER A 820 23.87 -37.15 -1.24
CA SER A 820 25.02 -37.86 -0.68
C SER A 820 26.37 -37.53 -1.35
N SER A 821 26.35 -36.78 -2.45
CA SER A 821 27.54 -36.43 -3.25
C SER A 821 27.99 -34.96 -3.13
N SER A 822 27.33 -34.14 -2.32
CA SER A 822 27.69 -32.74 -2.04
C SER A 822 28.15 -32.59 -0.57
N PRO A 823 29.31 -31.97 -0.28
CA PRO A 823 29.76 -31.77 1.10
C PRO A 823 29.08 -30.54 1.71
N ILE A 824 27.93 -30.75 2.35
CA ILE A 824 27.38 -29.85 3.38
C ILE A 824 26.97 -30.74 4.56
N ASP A 825 27.47 -30.39 5.74
CA ASP A 825 27.42 -31.13 7.00
C ASP A 825 26.01 -31.53 7.49
N GLY A 826 25.94 -32.70 8.15
CA GLY A 826 24.95 -33.01 9.19
C GLY A 826 23.77 -33.90 8.77
N ASP A 827 23.78 -35.14 9.25
CA ASP A 827 22.61 -36.04 9.27
C ASP A 827 21.64 -35.52 10.36
N PRO A 828 20.43 -35.00 10.03
CA PRO A 828 19.66 -34.16 10.95
C PRO A 828 19.13 -34.92 12.18
N ILE A 829 18.86 -36.23 12.09
CA ILE A 829 18.33 -37.01 13.22
C ILE A 829 18.83 -38.46 13.11
N LYS A 830 19.46 -38.98 14.18
CA LYS A 830 20.06 -40.34 14.19
C LYS A 830 19.00 -41.42 14.43
N GLU A 831 18.96 -42.43 13.56
CA GLU A 831 18.19 -43.67 13.74
C GLU A 831 18.67 -44.51 14.92
N VAL A 832 17.73 -45.20 15.58
CA VAL A 832 18.01 -46.44 16.33
C VAL A 832 17.08 -47.52 15.78
N GLY A 833 17.67 -48.61 15.29
CA GLY A 833 16.96 -49.81 14.89
C GLY A 833 16.30 -50.51 16.09
N GLU A 834 15.12 -51.08 15.85
CA GLU A 834 14.33 -51.83 16.82
C GLU A 834 15.10 -53.03 17.41
N GLY A 835 15.01 -53.15 18.73
CA GLY A 835 15.23 -54.36 19.52
C GLY A 835 14.77 -54.04 20.96
N ASP A 836 13.76 -54.67 21.56
CA ASP A 836 13.03 -55.92 21.27
C ASP A 836 11.56 -55.72 20.86
#